data_AF-Q54VY7-F1
#
_entry.id   AF-Q54VY7-F1
#
_cell.length_a   1.000
_cell.length_b   1.000
_cell.length_c   1.000
_cell.angle_alpha   90.00
_cell.angle_beta   90.00
_cell.angle_gamma   90.00
#
_symmetry.space_group_name_H-M   'P 1'
#
loop_
_entity.id
_entity.type
_entity.pdbx_description
1 polymer ?
#
loop_
_entity_poly.entity_id
_entity_poly.type
_entity_poly.pdbx_seq_one_letter_code
_entity_poly.pdbx_strand_id
1 'polypeptide(L)'
;MATVIEAIRISNNLMDMDQLNKRPTFSRTIHNTNNNLTRILERRLDRIYLNNSIINYSQLYLRNLIPPKINDIPLSDHNFLSTTFTLPNIQMNKRRWRLKKSSILSSIMLKKIDFLLNDYSRELSSNHNSISFSQLNSLLNKIKQLYTEFQKQNDYNNKANIKNLISLLETEFKDQAFATLSAINESKKREEQLKQELNNYCEETSLKYISARIKKRHNDFTINAVKDAQGRTINKQELIEEEYVKYYSNLYDYKEDDPPSHYEMLENWTVTRDSTWDNLENEFTSQEILEVIKQLNPHKSPGPDGIPNLFYITHKEKLAPILASAFNDTLRNPHLISKNYKEGLIITIPKKGDPELIKNRRPITLANCIYKIHSKLINNRIIPILTKVINHNQKGFVPGRFILDNIISMNELINYCNDKRINGIITLYDFEKAFDSISHGSILRSLQHINIPTNIINLIMNLLTKSEARIEINGRTTIPFEIKRGVKQGDPLSPTLFVLVIEALARKILQDDRITGLPLNNSNHREKFQSFADDSASMVPDFQQLELVLQHFNSFCKATSSKLNIDKSSSILIGNPDNTNQRIPISTNPERYLGYFFTGKGITRKMPEILNTIRSSLVLWKTTDSTIKTKTNILKAFALSKLTYYSYVENFKEEELNQINKLVEWFLSAPNNKNASGFQVINLMRTKRARYPLKVGGWNIWNIELRQLAQKLWIINQFILALETKQTNSSHHKSWEYQIQKNKFTSRYLKENLDEWNKIRIKKAIFNNNLTSIKNENGQPLSLAEWYTTIQDQNPTIPKTEIQSSLNLRGYSYNQLFNNILKIKDPKTRDTMFRFHARCLPINYLHNKQCPLCKEDMSKDPYGHLFFSCKKTKQFIKINKLKNFIYITTGKGKNWHHTRIRQNNNFINRITPKLSPTAKKDQEVNADYANHRFHKEYFEWNYKAIDYDLTRSFAYRNLMALILHNIWIWICNQIYSEDPLTNESLSYSSLLKKWHKLATLEYIKKAKDLKNLSAKDHNNFKDPKILLTSTIKLRKTTANYYCIPESSLPNIISFDQFI
;
A
#
# COMPACT_ATOMS: atom_id res chain seq x y z
N MET A 1 58.49 11.07 -19.23
CA MET A 1 57.30 11.04 -20.10
C MET A 1 56.02 10.59 -19.40
N ALA A 2 55.96 9.41 -18.78
CA ALA A 2 54.73 8.89 -18.16
C ALA A 2 54.07 9.87 -17.17
N THR A 3 54.86 10.50 -16.29
CA THR A 3 54.39 11.52 -15.34
C THR A 3 53.80 12.76 -16.02
N VAL A 4 54.39 13.18 -17.15
CA VAL A 4 53.91 14.33 -17.95
C VAL A 4 52.60 13.98 -18.64
N ILE A 5 52.52 12.80 -19.26
CA ILE A 5 51.27 12.29 -19.87
C ILE A 5 50.17 12.24 -18.81
N GLU A 6 50.50 11.82 -17.58
CA GLU A 6 49.52 11.69 -16.52
C GLU A 6 49.08 13.03 -15.93
N ALA A 7 50.00 14.00 -15.82
CA ALA A 7 49.66 15.37 -15.49
C ALA A 7 48.75 16.01 -16.56
N ILE A 8 49.05 15.81 -17.85
CA ILE A 8 48.21 16.24 -18.98
C ILE A 8 46.84 15.56 -18.94
N ARG A 9 46.80 14.26 -18.61
CA ARG A 9 45.57 13.48 -18.50
C ARG A 9 44.66 14.07 -17.42
N ILE A 10 45.21 14.32 -16.24
CA ILE A 10 44.48 14.87 -15.09
C ILE A 10 44.02 16.30 -15.39
N SER A 11 44.90 17.17 -15.92
CA SER A 11 44.56 18.58 -16.18
C SER A 11 43.50 18.76 -17.26
N ASN A 12 43.48 17.89 -18.27
CA ASN A 12 42.50 17.94 -19.37
C ASN A 12 41.28 17.03 -19.15
N ASN A 13 41.15 16.40 -17.97
CA ASN A 13 40.07 15.47 -17.64
C ASN A 13 39.92 14.34 -18.69
N LEU A 14 41.05 13.89 -19.22
CA LEU A 14 41.14 12.80 -20.17
C LEU A 14 41.17 11.48 -19.41
N MET A 15 40.61 10.42 -20.00
CA MET A 15 40.60 9.08 -19.45
C MET A 15 41.25 8.12 -20.42
N ASP A 16 42.11 7.26 -19.89
CA ASP A 16 42.75 6.17 -20.64
C ASP A 16 41.74 5.04 -20.83
N MET A 17 41.42 4.70 -22.08
CA MET A 17 40.44 3.65 -22.40
C MET A 17 40.92 2.25 -22.04
N ASP A 18 42.24 2.02 -21.93
CA ASP A 18 42.77 0.71 -21.54
C ASP A 18 42.45 0.40 -20.07
N GLN A 19 42.40 1.41 -19.19
CA GLN A 19 41.97 1.25 -17.79
C GLN A 19 40.50 0.78 -17.65
N LEU A 20 39.68 0.86 -18.70
CA LEU A 20 38.29 0.42 -18.66
C LEU A 20 38.07 -1.03 -19.12
N ASN A 21 39.10 -1.76 -19.58
CA ASN A 21 38.93 -3.05 -20.28
C ASN A 21 37.89 -2.98 -21.42
N LYS A 22 37.79 -1.82 -22.09
CA LYS A 22 36.83 -1.54 -23.17
C LYS A 22 37.52 -1.26 -24.50
N ARG A 23 38.62 -1.98 -24.81
CA ARG A 23 39.31 -1.84 -26.09
C ARG A 23 38.36 -2.25 -27.22
N PRO A 24 37.96 -1.36 -28.14
CA PRO A 24 37.34 -1.81 -29.38
C PRO A 24 38.40 -2.57 -30.16
N THR A 25 38.08 -3.76 -30.67
CA THR A 25 38.93 -4.42 -31.68
C THR A 25 38.92 -3.56 -32.93
N PHE A 26 39.97 -2.76 -33.12
CA PHE A 26 40.25 -2.05 -34.36
C PHE A 26 41.11 -2.96 -35.23
N SER A 27 40.47 -3.75 -36.09
CA SER A 27 41.15 -4.42 -37.22
C SER A 27 40.61 -3.80 -38.49
N ARG A 28 41.31 -2.81 -39.07
CA ARG A 28 41.06 -2.40 -40.46
C ARG A 28 42.35 -1.98 -41.15
N THR A 29 42.53 -2.59 -42.31
CA THR A 29 43.57 -2.40 -43.31
C THR A 29 43.53 -0.96 -43.82
N ILE A 30 44.61 -0.19 -43.62
CA ILE A 30 44.78 1.10 -44.26
C ILE A 30 45.13 0.82 -45.72
N HIS A 31 44.17 0.99 -46.63
CA HIS A 31 44.47 0.99 -48.07
C HIS A 31 45.20 2.29 -48.39
N ASN A 32 46.53 2.23 -48.46
CA ASN A 32 47.32 3.34 -48.94
C ASN A 32 47.10 3.47 -50.45
N THR A 33 46.59 4.62 -50.91
CA THR A 33 46.22 4.85 -52.32
C THR A 33 47.42 5.04 -53.26
N ASN A 34 48.64 4.89 -52.77
CA ASN A 34 49.85 5.02 -53.58
C ASN A 34 50.52 3.66 -53.75
N ASN A 35 50.59 3.25 -55.01
CA ASN A 35 51.25 2.06 -55.51
C ASN A 35 52.68 1.89 -54.96
N ASN A 36 53.05 0.62 -54.79
CA ASN A 36 54.39 0.08 -54.53
C ASN A 36 54.80 0.02 -53.05
N LEU A 37 54.95 -1.23 -52.56
CA LEU A 37 55.42 -1.67 -51.24
C LEU A 37 54.33 -1.82 -50.15
N THR A 38 53.54 -2.88 -50.28
CA THR A 38 52.73 -3.48 -49.19
C THR A 38 53.62 -4.13 -48.13
N ARG A 39 54.39 -3.34 -47.37
CA ARG A 39 54.66 -3.71 -45.97
C ARG A 39 53.52 -3.14 -45.15
N ILE A 40 52.55 -4.00 -44.86
CA ILE A 40 51.47 -3.73 -43.91
C ILE A 40 52.15 -3.55 -42.53
N LEU A 41 52.60 -2.34 -42.22
CA LEU A 41 52.88 -1.97 -40.85
C LEU A 41 51.52 -1.88 -40.17
N GLU A 42 51.09 -2.96 -39.50
CA GLU A 42 50.07 -2.89 -38.47
C GLU A 42 50.59 -1.96 -37.37
N ARG A 43 50.47 -0.64 -37.55
CA ARG A 43 50.83 0.34 -36.53
C ARG A 43 49.79 0.25 -35.42
N ARG A 44 50.17 -0.41 -34.33
CA ARG A 44 49.34 -0.62 -33.13
C ARG A 44 49.03 0.72 -32.45
N LEU A 45 47.77 0.97 -32.11
CA LEU A 45 47.40 2.05 -31.18
C LEU A 45 47.71 1.60 -29.75
N ASP A 46 48.71 2.21 -29.13
CA ASP A 46 49.17 1.83 -27.78
C ASP A 46 48.26 2.33 -26.67
N ARG A 47 47.74 3.57 -26.75
CA ARG A 47 46.81 4.16 -25.76
C ARG A 47 45.80 5.10 -26.42
N ILE A 48 44.56 5.08 -25.94
CA ILE A 48 43.47 5.96 -26.41
C ILE A 48 42.97 6.81 -25.24
N TYR A 49 43.04 8.12 -25.39
CA TYR A 49 42.54 9.07 -24.39
C TYR A 49 41.27 9.76 -24.87
N LEU A 50 40.21 9.75 -24.05
CA LEU A 50 38.94 10.44 -24.31
C LEU A 50 38.60 11.39 -23.17
N ASN A 51 37.97 12.52 -23.47
CA ASN A 51 37.41 13.37 -22.42
C ASN A 51 36.31 12.62 -21.65
N ASN A 52 36.36 12.67 -20.31
CA ASN A 52 35.37 12.04 -19.41
C ASN A 52 33.92 12.41 -19.75
N SER A 53 33.67 13.60 -20.32
CA SER A 53 32.33 14.04 -20.74
C SER A 53 31.70 13.17 -21.84
N ILE A 54 32.52 12.41 -22.59
CA ILE A 54 32.11 11.64 -23.77
C ILE A 54 31.83 10.15 -23.45
N ILE A 55 32.07 9.67 -22.22
CA ILE A 55 31.95 8.23 -21.88
C ILE A 55 30.57 7.63 -22.20
N ASN A 56 29.50 8.41 -22.11
CA ASN A 56 28.15 7.92 -22.44
C ASN A 56 27.94 7.72 -23.97
N TYR A 57 28.85 8.19 -24.81
CA TYR A 57 28.79 8.15 -26.28
C TYR A 57 29.65 7.01 -26.89
N SER A 58 30.51 6.35 -26.09
CA SER A 58 31.73 5.71 -26.60
C SER A 58 31.56 4.35 -27.31
N GLN A 59 30.48 3.59 -27.11
CA GLN A 59 30.43 2.22 -27.66
C GLN A 59 30.12 2.14 -29.16
N LEU A 60 29.32 3.06 -29.70
CA LEU A 60 28.86 2.97 -31.11
C LEU A 60 29.73 3.75 -32.09
N TYR A 61 30.34 4.87 -31.68
CA TYR A 61 30.99 5.80 -32.61
C TYR A 61 32.50 5.62 -32.76
N LEU A 62 33.19 5.07 -31.76
CA LEU A 62 34.64 4.90 -31.83
C LEU A 62 35.08 4.02 -33.00
N ARG A 63 34.25 3.06 -33.44
CA ARG A 63 34.54 2.17 -34.59
C ARG A 63 34.78 2.91 -35.91
N ASN A 64 34.29 4.14 -36.08
CA ASN A 64 34.35 4.88 -37.35
C ASN A 64 35.33 6.06 -37.34
N LEU A 65 36.12 6.23 -36.28
CA LEU A 65 37.10 7.33 -36.19
C LEU A 65 38.45 6.90 -36.77
N ILE A 66 38.76 7.34 -37.99
CA ILE A 66 40.11 7.25 -38.56
C ILE A 66 40.69 8.68 -38.61
N PRO A 67 41.84 8.97 -37.98
CA PRO A 67 42.48 10.28 -38.11
C PRO A 67 43.01 10.47 -39.55
N PRO A 68 42.86 11.67 -40.16
CA PRO A 68 43.05 11.86 -41.60
C PRO A 68 44.51 11.80 -42.09
N LYS A 69 45.53 12.02 -41.24
CA LYS A 69 46.95 11.90 -41.61
C LYS A 69 47.81 11.52 -40.39
N ILE A 70 48.76 10.61 -40.57
CA ILE A 70 49.80 10.25 -39.59
C ILE A 70 51.10 10.87 -40.11
N ASN A 71 51.61 11.92 -39.46
CA ASN A 71 52.89 12.53 -39.84
C ASN A 71 54.05 11.76 -39.20
N ASP A 72 55.10 11.40 -39.94
CA ASP A 72 56.27 10.72 -39.35
C ASP A 72 56.97 11.67 -38.35
N ILE A 73 57.23 11.18 -37.13
CA ILE A 73 57.97 11.91 -36.08
C ILE A 73 59.38 11.31 -36.00
N PRO A 74 60.45 12.08 -36.22
CA PRO A 74 61.82 11.54 -36.27
C PRO A 74 62.40 11.10 -34.92
N LEU A 75 61.80 11.51 -33.79
CA LEU A 75 62.37 11.35 -32.44
C LEU A 75 61.67 10.28 -31.57
N SER A 76 60.68 9.56 -32.10
CA SER A 76 59.88 8.58 -31.33
C SER A 76 59.20 7.57 -32.26
N ASP A 77 59.18 6.30 -31.87
CA ASP A 77 58.35 5.25 -32.48
C ASP A 77 56.85 5.39 -32.12
N HIS A 78 56.54 6.15 -31.06
CA HIS A 78 55.19 6.55 -30.70
C HIS A 78 54.80 7.89 -31.34
N ASN A 79 53.63 7.92 -31.97
CA ASN A 79 53.07 9.11 -32.60
C ASN A 79 51.75 9.52 -31.93
N PHE A 80 51.56 10.82 -31.68
CA PHE A 80 50.32 11.34 -31.10
C PHE A 80 49.28 11.57 -32.20
N LEU A 81 48.20 10.80 -32.17
CA LEU A 81 47.07 10.96 -33.09
C LEU A 81 45.94 11.70 -32.38
N SER A 82 45.58 12.87 -32.89
CA SER A 82 44.41 13.63 -32.44
C SER A 82 43.35 13.67 -33.54
N THR A 83 42.08 13.52 -33.14
CA THR A 83 40.93 13.71 -34.03
C THR A 83 39.84 14.45 -33.28
N THR A 84 39.22 15.40 -33.95
CA THR A 84 38.05 16.14 -33.47
C THR A 84 36.84 15.67 -34.26
N PHE A 85 35.81 15.18 -33.57
CA PHE A 85 34.54 14.79 -34.20
C PHE A 85 33.41 15.68 -33.66
N THR A 86 32.54 16.10 -34.57
CA THR A 86 31.24 16.64 -34.21
C THR A 86 30.31 15.46 -33.93
N LEU A 87 29.80 15.35 -32.71
CA LEU A 87 28.68 14.45 -32.44
C LEU A 87 27.52 14.90 -33.34
N PRO A 88 26.86 13.99 -34.09
CA PRO A 88 25.58 14.34 -34.67
C PRO A 88 24.67 14.82 -33.53
N ASN A 89 23.71 15.70 -33.85
CA ASN A 89 22.75 16.28 -32.92
C ASN A 89 21.76 15.19 -32.44
N ILE A 90 22.28 14.13 -31.82
CA ILE A 90 21.54 13.04 -31.25
C ILE A 90 20.98 13.63 -29.98
N GLN A 91 19.65 13.81 -29.91
CA GLN A 91 18.98 13.91 -28.63
C GLN A 91 19.30 12.61 -27.88
N MET A 92 20.39 12.59 -27.11
CA MET A 92 20.64 11.49 -26.21
C MET A 92 19.42 11.37 -25.32
N ASN A 93 18.79 10.19 -25.32
CA ASN A 93 17.72 9.82 -24.41
C ASN A 93 18.26 9.88 -22.98
N LYS A 94 18.32 11.09 -22.43
CA LYS A 94 18.83 11.38 -21.09
C LYS A 94 17.89 10.68 -20.12
N ARG A 95 18.45 9.79 -19.29
CA ARG A 95 17.74 9.36 -18.08
C ARG A 95 17.26 10.62 -17.38
N ARG A 96 15.96 10.66 -17.12
CA ARG A 96 15.29 11.81 -16.52
C ARG A 96 15.97 12.23 -15.22
N TRP A 97 16.40 13.48 -15.15
CA TRP A 97 16.89 14.05 -13.90
C TRP A 97 15.73 14.16 -12.90
N ARG A 98 15.97 13.71 -11.66
CA ARG A 98 15.02 13.83 -10.55
C ARG A 98 15.78 14.19 -9.29
N LEU A 99 15.29 15.17 -8.55
CA LEU A 99 15.84 15.54 -7.27
C LEU A 99 15.62 14.39 -6.26
N LYS A 100 16.71 13.77 -5.80
CA LYS A 100 16.70 12.70 -4.80
C LYS A 100 16.11 13.23 -3.48
N LYS A 101 15.15 12.50 -2.90
CA LYS A 101 14.50 12.88 -1.62
C LYS A 101 15.50 13.08 -0.47
N SER A 102 16.54 12.25 -0.42
CA SER A 102 17.60 12.35 0.60
C SER A 102 18.41 13.65 0.49
N SER A 103 18.59 14.18 -0.73
CA SER A 103 19.31 15.44 -0.95
C SER A 103 18.50 16.65 -0.43
N ILE A 104 17.18 16.62 -0.57
CA ILE A 104 16.28 17.69 -0.09
C ILE A 104 16.41 17.89 1.42
N LEU A 105 16.45 16.78 2.17
CA LEU A 105 16.53 16.79 3.63
C LEU A 105 17.95 16.96 4.17
N SER A 106 18.96 17.10 3.30
CA SER A 106 20.34 17.27 3.77
C SER A 106 20.51 18.66 4.40
N SER A 107 21.06 18.72 5.61
CA SER A 107 21.24 19.97 6.35
C SER A 107 22.03 21.03 5.57
N ILE A 108 23.03 20.59 4.79
CA ILE A 108 23.83 21.45 3.91
C ILE A 108 22.97 22.09 2.83
N MET A 109 22.15 21.29 2.13
CA MET A 109 21.28 21.82 1.08
C MET A 109 20.14 22.66 1.63
N LEU A 110 19.56 22.29 2.78
CA LEU A 110 18.56 23.11 3.45
C LEU A 110 19.09 24.52 3.70
N LYS A 111 20.27 24.65 4.31
CA LYS A 111 20.90 25.96 4.55
C LYS A 111 21.22 26.73 3.26
N LYS A 112 21.77 26.06 2.23
CA LYS A 112 22.11 26.71 0.94
C LYS A 112 20.87 27.21 0.20
N ILE A 113 19.82 26.40 0.14
CA ILE A 113 18.55 26.78 -0.48
C ILE A 113 17.86 27.85 0.35
N ASP A 114 17.89 27.74 1.67
CA ASP A 114 17.34 28.75 2.57
C ASP A 114 17.99 30.11 2.39
N PHE A 115 19.31 30.17 2.25
CA PHE A 115 20.04 31.39 1.92
C PHE A 115 19.62 31.95 0.56
N LEU A 116 19.59 31.11 -0.47
CA LEU A 116 19.16 31.51 -1.82
C LEU A 116 17.73 32.07 -1.84
N LEU A 117 16.79 31.41 -1.15
CA LEU A 117 15.40 31.87 -1.07
C LEU A 117 15.26 33.16 -0.25
N ASN A 118 16.08 33.34 0.78
CA ASN A 118 16.12 34.58 1.55
C ASN A 118 16.67 35.75 0.71
N ASP A 119 17.62 35.51 -0.19
CA ASP A 119 18.13 36.54 -1.12
C ASP A 119 17.01 37.04 -2.04
N TYR A 120 16.26 36.12 -2.66
CA TYR A 120 15.09 36.46 -3.48
C TYR A 120 13.96 37.11 -2.68
N SER A 121 13.76 36.69 -1.42
CA SER A 121 12.77 37.32 -0.53
C SER A 121 13.19 38.73 -0.13
N ARG A 122 14.50 39.00 0.00
CA ARG A 122 15.01 40.36 0.24
C ARG A 122 14.83 41.25 -0.99
N GLU A 123 15.07 40.74 -2.19
CA GLU A 123 14.81 41.47 -3.44
C GLU A 123 13.34 41.91 -3.57
N LEU A 124 12.38 41.05 -3.15
CA LEU A 124 10.95 41.38 -3.06
C LEU A 124 10.64 42.53 -2.08
N SER A 125 11.44 42.68 -1.03
CA SER A 125 11.24 43.71 0.00
C SER A 125 11.97 45.01 -0.29
N SER A 126 13.13 44.95 -0.95
CA SER A 126 14.00 46.12 -1.19
C SER A 126 13.56 46.91 -2.42
N ASN A 127 13.14 46.21 -3.47
CA ASN A 127 12.45 46.83 -4.58
C ASN A 127 10.97 46.60 -4.29
N HIS A 128 10.11 47.60 -4.36
CA HIS A 128 8.65 47.39 -4.47
C HIS A 128 8.25 46.60 -5.76
N ASN A 129 9.19 45.86 -6.36
CA ASN A 129 9.04 45.06 -7.55
C ASN A 129 8.59 43.65 -7.16
N SER A 130 7.53 43.21 -7.83
CA SER A 130 7.14 41.81 -7.93
C SER A 130 8.26 40.98 -8.56
N ILE A 131 8.56 39.79 -8.01
CA ILE A 131 9.27 38.74 -8.75
C ILE A 131 8.46 38.40 -9.99
N SER A 132 9.10 38.53 -11.15
CA SER A 132 8.51 38.15 -12.44
C SER A 132 8.54 36.64 -12.64
N PHE A 133 7.69 36.13 -13.53
CA PHE A 133 7.67 34.71 -13.86
C PHE A 133 8.99 34.22 -14.48
N SER A 134 9.72 35.08 -15.19
CA SER A 134 11.05 34.75 -15.75
C SER A 134 12.10 34.58 -14.65
N GLN A 135 12.08 35.43 -13.62
CA GLN A 135 12.94 35.31 -12.44
C GLN A 135 12.66 34.03 -11.66
N LEU A 136 11.39 33.62 -11.52
CA LEU A 136 11.03 32.32 -10.93
C LEU A 136 11.63 31.15 -11.71
N ASN A 137 11.54 31.16 -13.05
CA ASN A 137 12.15 30.11 -13.87
C ASN A 137 13.68 30.08 -13.71
N SER A 138 14.32 31.25 -13.62
CA SER A 138 15.76 31.37 -13.33
C SER A 138 16.12 30.77 -11.96
N LEU A 139 15.35 31.09 -10.91
CA LEU A 139 15.50 30.54 -9.57
C LEU A 139 15.40 29.01 -9.56
N LEU A 140 14.38 28.44 -10.21
CA LEU A 140 14.21 26.99 -10.30
C LEU A 140 15.36 26.31 -11.05
N ASN A 141 15.88 26.94 -12.10
CA ASN A 141 17.06 26.45 -12.81
C ASN A 141 18.32 26.50 -11.95
N LYS A 142 18.53 27.58 -11.18
CA LYS A 142 19.64 27.70 -10.21
C LYS A 142 19.54 26.64 -9.11
N ILE A 143 18.34 26.40 -8.57
CA ILE A 143 18.07 25.31 -7.61
C ILE A 143 18.43 23.95 -8.22
N LYS A 144 17.99 23.69 -9.46
CA LYS A 144 18.30 22.45 -10.19
C LYS A 144 19.80 22.28 -10.39
N GLN A 145 20.52 23.33 -10.74
CA GLN A 145 21.99 23.31 -10.88
C GLN A 145 22.68 22.96 -9.56
N LEU A 146 22.35 23.68 -8.47
CA LEU A 146 22.94 23.43 -7.14
C LEU A 146 22.73 22.00 -6.66
N TYR A 147 21.52 21.46 -6.83
CA TYR A 147 21.26 20.06 -6.47
C TYR A 147 21.95 19.07 -7.39
N THR A 148 22.09 19.39 -8.69
CA THR A 148 22.80 18.53 -9.65
C THR A 148 24.28 18.45 -9.30
N GLU A 149 24.91 19.58 -8.97
CA GLU A 149 26.30 19.64 -8.51
C GLU A 149 26.50 18.86 -7.21
N PHE A 150 25.62 19.08 -6.22
CA PHE A 150 25.66 18.35 -4.96
C PHE A 150 25.50 16.83 -5.16
N GLN A 151 24.61 16.40 -6.06
CA GLN A 151 24.45 14.99 -6.39
C GLN A 151 25.67 14.42 -7.10
N LYS A 152 26.24 15.14 -8.07
CA LYS A 152 27.47 14.73 -8.76
C LYS A 152 28.64 14.60 -7.79
N GLN A 153 28.81 15.56 -6.87
CA GLN A 153 29.85 15.53 -5.85
C GLN A 153 29.68 14.32 -4.91
N ASN A 154 28.46 14.06 -4.44
CA ASN A 154 28.18 12.87 -3.62
C ASN A 154 28.40 11.57 -4.39
N ASP A 155 27.95 11.48 -5.64
CA ASP A 155 28.14 10.29 -6.47
C ASP A 155 29.64 10.07 -6.80
N TYR A 156 30.42 11.15 -6.98
CA TYR A 156 31.88 11.11 -7.12
C TYR A 156 32.55 10.62 -5.84
N ASN A 157 32.23 11.22 -4.69
CA ASN A 157 32.77 10.81 -3.37
C ASN A 157 32.45 9.34 -3.08
N ASN A 158 31.22 8.89 -3.36
CA ASN A 158 30.84 7.49 -3.20
C ASN A 158 31.63 6.56 -4.13
N LYS A 159 31.84 6.94 -5.40
CA LYS A 159 32.66 6.16 -6.34
C LYS A 159 34.13 6.13 -5.94
N ALA A 160 34.70 7.25 -5.50
CA ALA A 160 36.08 7.35 -5.03
C ALA A 160 36.29 6.48 -3.78
N ASN A 161 35.36 6.52 -2.82
CA ASN A 161 35.38 5.65 -1.63
C ASN A 161 35.32 4.17 -2.01
N ILE A 162 34.48 3.79 -2.98
CA ILE A 162 34.41 2.40 -3.49
C ILE A 162 35.71 2.01 -4.19
N LYS A 163 36.29 2.90 -5.01
CA LYS A 163 37.53 2.65 -5.75
C LYS A 163 38.73 2.48 -4.81
N ASN A 164 38.85 3.36 -3.81
CA ASN A 164 39.85 3.22 -2.74
C ASN A 164 39.66 1.92 -1.95
N LEU A 165 38.41 1.50 -1.71
CA LEU A 165 38.14 0.23 -1.04
C LEU A 165 38.62 -0.97 -1.88
N ILE A 166 38.38 -0.93 -3.20
CA ILE A 166 38.83 -1.98 -4.12
C ILE A 166 40.37 -2.03 -4.14
N SER A 167 41.06 -0.89 -4.27
CA SER A 167 42.54 -0.87 -4.28
C SER A 167 43.16 -1.27 -2.94
N LEU A 168 42.51 -0.95 -1.81
CA LEU A 168 42.93 -1.40 -0.47
C LEU A 168 42.67 -2.89 -0.23
N LEU A 169 41.65 -3.48 -0.86
CA LEU A 169 41.40 -4.92 -0.81
C LEU A 169 42.37 -5.72 -1.69
N GLU A 170 42.93 -5.08 -2.72
CA GLU A 170 43.93 -5.65 -3.64
C GLU A 170 45.37 -5.58 -3.10
N THR A 171 45.63 -4.85 -2.00
CA THR A 171 46.96 -4.70 -1.39
C THR A 171 47.00 -5.30 0.03
N GLU A 172 48.16 -5.85 0.45
CA GLU A 172 48.32 -6.61 1.71
C GLU A 172 48.13 -5.79 3.03
N PHE A 173 47.63 -4.55 2.97
CA PHE A 173 47.35 -3.73 4.16
C PHE A 173 45.95 -3.99 4.74
N LYS A 174 45.77 -5.18 5.34
CA LYS A 174 44.51 -5.61 6.00
C LYS A 174 43.98 -4.63 7.05
N ASP A 175 44.83 -3.91 7.78
CA ASP A 175 44.39 -3.06 8.90
C ASP A 175 43.71 -1.76 8.45
N GLN A 176 44.21 -1.11 7.40
CA GLN A 176 43.57 0.08 6.81
C GLN A 176 42.31 -0.29 6.01
N ALA A 177 42.31 -1.45 5.35
CA ALA A 177 41.11 -2.01 4.76
C ALA A 177 40.03 -2.24 5.84
N PHE A 178 40.37 -2.76 7.02
CA PHE A 178 39.42 -2.94 8.13
C PHE A 178 38.83 -1.63 8.65
N ALA A 179 39.60 -0.56 8.80
CA ALA A 179 39.08 0.74 9.24
C ALA A 179 38.09 1.34 8.22
N THR A 180 38.43 1.29 6.94
CA THR A 180 37.58 1.81 5.86
C THR A 180 36.33 0.93 5.68
N LEU A 181 36.48 -0.40 5.77
CA LEU A 181 35.39 -1.37 5.73
C LEU A 181 34.51 -1.26 6.98
N SER A 182 35.05 -0.88 8.13
CA SER A 182 34.30 -0.52 9.34
C SER A 182 33.45 0.73 9.11
N ALA A 183 34.01 1.81 8.55
CA ALA A 183 33.27 3.03 8.23
C ALA A 183 32.18 2.81 7.16
N ILE A 184 32.44 2.01 6.13
CA ILE A 184 31.43 1.62 5.13
C ILE A 184 30.42 0.64 5.73
N ASN A 185 30.84 -0.29 6.59
CA ASN A 185 29.90 -1.16 7.30
C ASN A 185 29.10 -0.38 8.33
N GLU A 186 29.59 0.73 8.87
CA GLU A 186 28.81 1.67 9.67
C GLU A 186 27.85 2.46 8.80
N SER A 187 28.25 2.93 7.62
CA SER A 187 27.35 3.62 6.69
C SER A 187 26.30 2.68 6.10
N LYS A 188 26.67 1.43 5.77
CA LYS A 188 25.75 0.34 5.38
C LYS A 188 24.94 -0.16 6.56
N LYS A 189 25.49 -0.29 7.77
CA LYS A 189 24.70 -0.54 8.98
C LYS A 189 23.74 0.61 9.22
N ARG A 190 24.10 1.85 8.89
CA ARG A 190 23.24 3.02 9.01
C ARG A 190 22.21 3.06 7.88
N GLU A 191 22.51 2.60 6.67
CA GLU A 191 21.57 2.43 5.57
C GLU A 191 20.66 1.22 5.80
N GLU A 192 21.16 0.13 6.40
CA GLU A 192 20.42 -1.05 6.85
C GLU A 192 19.64 -0.76 8.11
N GLN A 193 20.15 0.06 9.03
CA GLN A 193 19.41 0.63 10.16
C GLN A 193 18.36 1.57 9.62
N LEU A 194 18.64 2.41 8.63
CA LEU A 194 17.67 3.28 7.98
C LEU A 194 16.66 2.46 7.19
N LYS A 195 17.03 1.36 6.53
CA LYS A 195 16.11 0.41 5.90
C LYS A 195 15.34 -0.39 6.95
N GLN A 196 15.95 -0.69 8.10
CA GLN A 196 15.30 -1.28 9.26
C GLN A 196 14.39 -0.27 9.95
N GLU A 197 14.70 1.02 9.94
CA GLU A 197 13.93 2.15 10.48
C GLU A 197 12.81 2.52 9.53
N LEU A 198 13.07 2.47 8.22
CA LEU A 198 12.08 2.55 7.18
C LEU A 198 11.21 1.29 7.18
N ASN A 199 11.72 0.12 7.56
CA ASN A 199 10.92 -1.07 7.89
C ASN A 199 10.22 -0.91 9.26
N ASN A 200 10.80 -0.16 10.22
CA ASN A 200 10.17 0.17 11.49
C ASN A 200 9.00 1.13 11.25
N TYR A 201 9.07 1.97 10.21
CA TYR A 201 8.02 2.89 9.74
C TYR A 201 7.01 2.23 8.80
N CYS A 202 7.48 1.44 7.83
CA CYS A 202 6.67 0.61 6.93
C CYS A 202 6.31 -0.68 7.67
N GLU A 203 5.36 -0.57 8.60
CA GLU A 203 4.87 -1.64 9.46
C GLU A 203 4.79 -3.02 8.78
N GLU A 204 5.86 -3.81 8.96
CA GLU A 204 5.93 -5.28 8.96
C GLU A 204 5.22 -6.07 7.84
N THR A 205 5.08 -5.56 6.61
CA THR A 205 4.69 -6.40 5.46
C THR A 205 5.87 -7.21 4.93
N SER A 206 5.67 -8.50 4.61
CA SER A 206 6.73 -9.38 4.10
C SER A 206 7.40 -8.85 2.82
N LEU A 207 8.69 -8.52 2.93
CA LEU A 207 9.55 -8.03 1.86
C LEU A 207 9.48 -8.87 0.58
N LYS A 208 9.34 -10.21 0.70
CA LYS A 208 9.28 -11.12 -0.46
C LYS A 208 8.05 -10.89 -1.34
N TYR A 209 6.91 -10.56 -0.75
CA TYR A 209 5.70 -10.32 -1.53
C TYR A 209 5.70 -8.91 -2.12
N ILE A 210 6.13 -7.90 -1.34
CA ILE A 210 6.28 -6.53 -1.84
C ILE A 210 7.24 -6.52 -3.04
N SER A 211 8.39 -7.20 -2.94
CA SER A 211 9.34 -7.30 -4.05
C SER A 211 8.75 -8.03 -5.24
N ALA A 212 8.01 -9.12 -5.05
CA ALA A 212 7.31 -9.83 -6.13
C ALA A 212 6.25 -8.94 -6.82
N ARG A 213 5.51 -8.13 -6.06
CA ARG A 213 4.48 -7.22 -6.60
C ARG A 213 5.09 -5.99 -7.29
N ILE A 214 6.20 -5.47 -6.77
CA ILE A 214 7.01 -4.44 -7.46
C ILE A 214 7.55 -5.01 -8.77
N LYS A 215 8.07 -6.24 -8.76
CA LYS A 215 8.57 -6.93 -9.96
C LYS A 215 7.45 -7.19 -10.96
N LYS A 216 6.30 -7.68 -10.53
CA LYS A 216 5.11 -7.85 -11.40
C LYS A 216 4.68 -6.52 -12.01
N ARG A 217 4.55 -5.47 -11.18
CA ARG A 217 4.19 -4.14 -11.67
C ARG A 217 5.23 -3.60 -12.65
N HIS A 218 6.52 -3.84 -12.41
CA HIS A 218 7.58 -3.47 -13.35
C HIS A 218 7.36 -4.18 -14.69
N ASN A 219 7.17 -5.51 -14.67
CA ASN A 219 6.91 -6.30 -15.88
C ASN A 219 5.65 -5.86 -16.63
N ASP A 220 4.54 -5.60 -15.93
CA ASP A 220 3.28 -5.15 -16.55
C ASP A 220 3.44 -3.78 -17.24
N PHE A 221 4.38 -2.93 -16.76
CA PHE A 221 4.65 -1.60 -17.32
C PHE A 221 5.72 -1.61 -18.41
N THR A 222 6.65 -2.58 -18.42
CA THR A 222 7.67 -2.72 -19.46
C THR A 222 7.01 -2.96 -20.83
N ILE A 223 7.47 -2.24 -21.84
CA ILE A 223 6.99 -2.37 -23.22
C ILE A 223 8.07 -3.09 -24.03
N ASN A 224 7.90 -4.40 -24.26
CA ASN A 224 8.86 -5.19 -25.04
C ASN A 224 8.52 -5.22 -26.54
N ALA A 225 7.23 -5.11 -26.88
CA ALA A 225 6.73 -5.17 -28.23
C ALA A 225 5.46 -4.33 -28.38
N VAL A 226 5.19 -3.90 -29.61
CA VAL A 226 4.01 -3.13 -30.01
C VAL A 226 3.52 -3.61 -31.36
N LYS A 227 2.20 -3.64 -31.58
CA LYS A 227 1.61 -3.86 -32.90
C LYS A 227 1.37 -2.53 -33.59
N ASP A 228 1.86 -2.38 -34.81
CA ASP A 228 1.59 -1.22 -35.66
C ASP A 228 0.15 -1.24 -36.23
N ALA A 229 -0.20 -0.22 -37.01
CA ALA A 229 -1.52 -0.12 -37.64
C ALA A 229 -1.85 -1.26 -38.62
N GLN A 230 -0.84 -1.95 -39.16
CA GLN A 230 -0.98 -3.12 -40.05
C GLN A 230 -0.96 -4.45 -39.28
N GLY A 231 -0.87 -4.42 -37.95
CA GLY A 231 -0.81 -5.61 -37.09
C GLY A 231 0.58 -6.26 -37.01
N ARG A 232 1.62 -5.66 -37.59
CA ARG A 232 2.99 -6.17 -37.51
C ARG A 232 3.59 -5.84 -36.14
N THR A 233 4.37 -6.78 -35.60
CA THR A 233 4.97 -6.63 -34.27
C THR A 233 6.33 -5.94 -34.38
N ILE A 234 6.49 -4.84 -33.65
CA ILE A 234 7.70 -4.03 -33.53
C ILE A 234 8.32 -4.28 -32.17
N ASN A 235 9.59 -4.70 -32.15
CA ASN A 235 10.29 -5.13 -30.94
C ASN A 235 11.51 -4.25 -30.65
N LYS A 236 11.95 -3.44 -31.63
CA LYS A 236 13.09 -2.53 -31.49
C LYS A 236 12.67 -1.28 -30.72
N GLN A 237 13.43 -0.91 -29.70
CA GLN A 237 13.11 0.19 -28.81
C GLN A 237 12.96 1.54 -29.56
N GLU A 238 13.78 1.83 -30.57
CA GLU A 238 13.64 3.07 -31.34
C GLU A 238 12.33 3.11 -32.13
N LEU A 239 11.99 2.02 -32.82
CA LEU A 239 10.74 1.92 -33.60
C LEU A 239 9.49 1.92 -32.69
N ILE A 240 9.59 1.35 -31.49
CA ILE A 240 8.54 1.46 -30.46
C ILE A 240 8.35 2.93 -30.08
N GLU A 241 9.44 3.67 -29.84
CA GLU A 241 9.38 5.10 -29.51
C GLU A 241 8.72 5.92 -30.63
N GLU A 242 9.08 5.66 -31.89
CA GLU A 242 8.49 6.31 -33.06
C GLU A 242 6.99 6.04 -33.20
N GLU A 243 6.55 4.77 -33.08
CA GLU A 243 5.14 4.42 -33.22
C GLU A 243 4.28 5.01 -32.08
N TYR A 244 4.83 5.11 -30.87
CA TYR A 244 4.18 5.81 -29.77
C TYR A 244 4.06 7.31 -30.03
N VAL A 245 5.12 7.96 -30.50
CA VAL A 245 5.08 9.39 -30.83
C VAL A 245 4.04 9.63 -31.92
N LYS A 246 4.06 8.84 -33.00
CA LYS A 246 3.10 8.92 -34.10
C LYS A 246 1.65 8.76 -33.63
N TYR A 247 1.37 7.76 -32.79
CA TYR A 247 0.02 7.52 -32.28
C TYR A 247 -0.48 8.69 -31.43
N TYR A 248 0.32 9.15 -30.45
CA TYR A 248 -0.10 10.19 -29.53
C TYR A 248 -0.05 11.59 -30.14
N SER A 249 0.88 11.88 -31.06
CA SER A 249 0.88 13.13 -31.82
C SER A 249 -0.42 13.25 -32.60
N ASN A 250 -0.85 12.18 -33.29
CA ASN A 250 -2.13 12.18 -34.02
C ASN A 250 -3.34 12.23 -33.09
N LEU A 251 -3.26 11.63 -31.90
CA LEU A 251 -4.34 11.70 -30.91
C LEU A 251 -4.54 13.14 -30.42
N TYR A 252 -3.46 13.85 -30.12
CA TYR A 252 -3.48 15.22 -29.58
C TYR A 252 -3.35 16.32 -30.62
N ASP A 253 -3.29 15.97 -31.91
CA ASP A 253 -3.30 16.94 -32.99
C ASP A 253 -4.65 17.65 -33.06
N TYR A 254 -4.65 18.80 -33.72
CA TYR A 254 -5.85 19.59 -33.91
C TYR A 254 -6.89 18.79 -34.71
N LYS A 255 -8.13 18.82 -34.23
CA LYS A 255 -9.31 18.39 -34.98
C LYS A 255 -10.31 19.52 -34.93
N GLU A 256 -10.93 19.79 -36.07
CA GLU A 256 -11.92 20.85 -36.19
C GLU A 256 -13.12 20.55 -35.29
N ASP A 257 -13.52 21.55 -34.50
CA ASP A 257 -14.78 21.57 -33.80
C ASP A 257 -15.78 22.46 -34.54
N ASP A 258 -17.05 22.39 -34.17
CA ASP A 258 -18.11 23.18 -34.80
C ASP A 258 -18.65 24.23 -33.80
N PRO A 259 -18.11 25.48 -33.82
CA PRO A 259 -18.54 26.52 -32.89
C PRO A 259 -20.03 26.83 -32.92
N PRO A 260 -20.71 26.96 -34.09
CA PRO A 260 -22.16 27.16 -34.16
C PRO A 260 -22.96 26.09 -33.40
N SER A 261 -22.67 24.80 -33.64
CA SER A 261 -23.33 23.72 -32.88
C SER A 261 -23.04 23.84 -31.39
N HIS A 262 -21.83 24.23 -30.99
CA HIS A 262 -21.54 24.41 -29.57
C HIS A 262 -22.32 25.56 -28.94
N TYR A 263 -22.44 26.71 -29.61
CA TYR A 263 -23.24 27.84 -29.12
C TYR A 263 -24.72 27.46 -28.97
N GLU A 264 -25.30 26.72 -29.93
CA GLU A 264 -26.68 26.21 -29.86
C GLU A 264 -26.89 25.23 -28.69
N MET A 265 -25.86 24.49 -28.29
CA MET A 265 -25.91 23.64 -27.11
C MET A 265 -25.80 24.43 -25.81
N LEU A 266 -25.10 25.57 -25.82
CA LEU A 266 -24.89 26.43 -24.65
C LEU A 266 -26.07 27.39 -24.41
N GLU A 267 -26.83 27.77 -25.43
CA GLU A 267 -27.90 28.77 -25.37
C GLU A 267 -28.90 28.55 -24.21
N ASN A 268 -29.34 27.30 -23.99
CA ASN A 268 -30.30 26.96 -22.94
C ASN A 268 -29.68 26.78 -21.55
N TRP A 269 -28.38 27.03 -21.39
CA TRP A 269 -27.70 26.98 -20.10
C TRP A 269 -27.70 28.37 -19.44
N THR A 270 -28.78 28.69 -18.73
CA THR A 270 -28.84 29.94 -17.94
C THR A 270 -27.84 29.89 -16.78
N VAL A 271 -26.99 30.91 -16.69
CA VAL A 271 -26.01 31.11 -15.61
C VAL A 271 -26.27 32.45 -14.94
N THR A 272 -26.69 32.41 -13.68
CA THR A 272 -26.89 33.61 -12.86
C THR A 272 -25.62 33.91 -12.08
N ARG A 273 -25.01 35.09 -12.33
CA ARG A 273 -23.87 35.57 -11.55
C ARG A 273 -24.34 36.04 -10.18
N ASP A 274 -23.60 35.66 -9.15
CA ASP A 274 -23.75 36.17 -7.79
C ASP A 274 -22.37 36.45 -7.18
N SER A 275 -22.33 36.69 -5.87
CA SER A 275 -21.10 37.03 -5.17
C SER A 275 -20.00 35.94 -5.20
N THR A 276 -20.28 34.73 -5.67
CA THR A 276 -19.23 33.70 -5.85
C THR A 276 -18.34 33.91 -7.07
N TRP A 277 -18.72 34.77 -8.01
CA TRP A 277 -17.82 35.23 -9.07
C TRP A 277 -16.93 36.39 -8.59
N ASP A 278 -17.29 37.02 -7.48
CA ASP A 278 -16.48 38.07 -6.89
C ASP A 278 -15.18 37.43 -6.39
N ASN A 279 -14.07 38.13 -6.62
CA ASN A 279 -12.72 37.70 -6.25
C ASN A 279 -12.03 36.68 -7.18
N LEU A 280 -12.67 36.24 -8.28
CA LEU A 280 -11.97 35.37 -9.25
C LEU A 280 -10.70 36.02 -9.81
N GLU A 281 -10.74 37.33 -10.07
CA GLU A 281 -9.62 38.12 -10.62
C GLU A 281 -8.69 38.68 -9.55
N ASN A 282 -9.00 38.53 -8.26
CA ASN A 282 -8.15 39.04 -7.19
C ASN A 282 -6.76 38.42 -7.31
N GLU A 283 -5.76 39.14 -6.84
CA GLU A 283 -4.42 38.57 -6.78
C GLU A 283 -4.37 37.32 -5.90
N PHE A 284 -3.58 36.34 -6.32
CA PHE A 284 -3.27 35.16 -5.53
C PHE A 284 -2.48 35.58 -4.30
N THR A 285 -2.99 35.22 -3.13
CA THR A 285 -2.30 35.51 -1.87
C THR A 285 -1.27 34.43 -1.52
N SER A 286 -0.23 34.83 -0.78
CA SER A 286 0.75 33.89 -0.20
C SER A 286 0.07 32.81 0.66
N GLN A 287 -1.01 33.18 1.36
CA GLN A 287 -1.76 32.27 2.22
C GLN A 287 -2.51 31.20 1.40
N GLU A 288 -3.17 31.57 0.29
CA GLU A 288 -3.81 30.61 -0.61
C GLU A 288 -2.80 29.57 -1.11
N ILE A 289 -1.61 30.03 -1.53
CA ILE A 289 -0.55 29.15 -2.03
C ILE A 289 -0.02 28.23 -0.93
N LEU A 290 0.18 28.76 0.28
CA LEU A 290 0.61 27.98 1.43
C LEU A 290 -0.37 26.84 1.73
N GLU A 291 -1.68 27.10 1.70
CA GLU A 291 -2.72 26.09 1.89
C GLU A 291 -2.71 25.03 0.79
N VAL A 292 -2.50 25.43 -0.48
CA VAL A 292 -2.33 24.47 -1.58
C VAL A 292 -1.12 23.57 -1.34
N ILE A 293 0.03 24.13 -0.93
CA ILE A 293 1.26 23.36 -0.69
C ILE A 293 1.09 22.37 0.46
N LYS A 294 0.42 22.77 1.56
CA LYS A 294 0.14 21.89 2.71
C LYS A 294 -0.66 20.64 2.33
N GLN A 295 -1.52 20.73 1.29
CA GLN A 295 -2.35 19.62 0.83
C GLN A 295 -1.64 18.68 -0.17
N LEU A 296 -0.41 19.00 -0.59
CA LEU A 296 0.34 18.17 -1.53
C LEU A 296 0.78 16.85 -0.90
N ASN A 297 0.65 15.75 -1.65
CA ASN A 297 1.25 14.48 -1.24
C ASN A 297 2.77 14.50 -1.52
N PRO A 298 3.65 14.34 -0.51
CA PRO A 298 5.11 14.45 -0.64
C PRO A 298 5.75 13.32 -1.47
N HIS A 299 5.01 12.27 -1.80
CA HIS A 299 5.54 11.07 -2.44
C HIS A 299 5.07 10.86 -3.88
N LYS A 300 4.36 11.83 -4.47
CA LYS A 300 4.04 11.83 -5.90
C LYS A 300 5.30 12.03 -6.76
N SER A 301 5.32 11.43 -7.94
CA SER A 301 6.38 11.62 -8.93
C SER A 301 6.37 13.05 -9.49
N PRO A 302 7.53 13.69 -9.69
CA PRO A 302 7.63 15.04 -10.27
C PRO A 302 7.23 15.06 -11.76
N GLY A 303 7.33 16.22 -12.41
CA GLY A 303 7.25 16.38 -13.87
C GLY A 303 8.65 16.40 -14.55
N PRO A 304 8.75 16.82 -15.82
CA PRO A 304 10.01 16.95 -16.56
C PRO A 304 11.11 17.74 -15.83
N ASP A 305 10.73 18.74 -15.02
CA ASP A 305 11.65 19.56 -14.23
C ASP A 305 12.52 18.71 -13.27
N GLY A 306 11.95 17.62 -12.75
CA GLY A 306 12.53 16.72 -11.76
C GLY A 306 12.36 17.15 -10.30
N ILE A 307 11.61 18.23 -10.02
CA ILE A 307 11.45 18.80 -8.66
C ILE A 307 10.17 18.25 -8.00
N PRO A 308 10.27 17.41 -6.95
CA PRO A 308 9.11 16.76 -6.34
C PRO A 308 8.35 17.67 -5.36
N ASN A 309 7.10 17.32 -5.06
CA ASN A 309 6.27 17.99 -4.04
C ASN A 309 6.98 18.17 -2.69
N LEU A 310 7.82 17.20 -2.28
CA LEU A 310 8.58 17.27 -1.04
C LEU A 310 9.44 18.54 -0.94
N PHE A 311 10.00 19.02 -2.06
CA PHE A 311 10.78 20.26 -2.09
C PHE A 311 9.91 21.47 -1.71
N TYR A 312 8.75 21.61 -2.35
CA TYR A 312 7.81 22.70 -2.09
C TYR A 312 7.27 22.65 -0.65
N ILE A 313 6.96 21.46 -0.13
CA ILE A 313 6.51 21.27 1.26
C ILE A 313 7.60 21.69 2.27
N THR A 314 8.87 21.40 1.96
CA THR A 314 10.01 21.67 2.85
C THR A 314 10.31 23.16 2.96
N HIS A 315 10.17 23.92 1.87
CA HIS A 315 10.47 25.35 1.82
C HIS A 315 9.21 26.22 1.66
N LYS A 316 8.03 25.72 2.06
CA LYS A 316 6.72 26.32 1.76
C LYS A 316 6.58 27.76 2.28
N GLU A 317 7.11 28.06 3.47
CA GLU A 317 7.02 29.38 4.10
C GLU A 317 7.73 30.44 3.27
N LYS A 318 8.89 30.10 2.68
CA LYS A 318 9.69 31.01 1.86
C LYS A 318 9.26 31.04 0.40
N LEU A 319 8.79 29.91 -0.12
CA LEU A 319 8.35 29.83 -1.51
C LEU A 319 6.98 30.46 -1.74
N ALA A 320 6.06 30.41 -0.76
CA ALA A 320 4.71 30.96 -0.91
C ALA A 320 4.67 32.43 -1.40
N PRO A 321 5.40 33.40 -0.79
CA PRO A 321 5.41 34.78 -1.28
C PRO A 321 6.06 34.93 -2.67
N ILE A 322 7.13 34.19 -2.95
CA ILE A 322 7.80 34.19 -4.27
C ILE A 322 6.84 33.69 -5.36
N LEU A 323 6.12 32.61 -5.07
CA LEU A 323 5.13 32.03 -5.99
C LEU A 323 3.91 32.94 -6.17
N ALA A 324 3.45 33.61 -5.11
CA ALA A 324 2.33 34.56 -5.19
C ALA A 324 2.65 35.68 -6.18
N SER A 325 3.81 36.32 -6.01
CA SER A 325 4.27 37.36 -6.92
C SER A 325 4.37 36.87 -8.36
N ALA A 326 5.02 35.73 -8.59
CA ALA A 326 5.23 35.20 -9.94
C ALA A 326 3.92 34.72 -10.61
N PHE A 327 2.98 34.16 -9.85
CA PHE A 327 1.67 33.76 -10.38
C PHE A 327 0.78 34.97 -10.66
N ASN A 328 0.85 36.03 -9.85
CA ASN A 328 0.17 37.29 -10.13
C ASN A 328 0.74 37.99 -11.37
N ASP A 329 2.05 37.90 -11.62
CA ASP A 329 2.64 38.34 -12.87
C ASP A 329 2.05 37.59 -14.08
N THR A 330 1.87 36.27 -13.98
CA THR A 330 1.18 35.51 -15.05
C THR A 330 -0.32 35.73 -15.13
N LEU A 331 -0.98 36.15 -14.05
CA LEU A 331 -2.39 36.52 -14.07
C LEU A 331 -2.61 37.79 -14.90
N ARG A 332 -1.72 38.78 -14.75
CA ARG A 332 -1.72 40.02 -15.54
C ARG A 332 -1.16 39.81 -16.95
N ASN A 333 -0.14 38.96 -17.08
CA ASN A 333 0.60 38.70 -18.32
C ASN A 333 0.67 37.19 -18.64
N PRO A 334 -0.43 36.54 -19.07
CA PRO A 334 -0.46 35.08 -19.31
C PRO A 334 0.57 34.57 -20.35
N HIS A 335 0.99 35.43 -21.27
CA HIS A 335 1.97 35.09 -22.31
C HIS A 335 3.38 34.82 -21.76
N LEU A 336 3.68 35.21 -20.52
CA LEU A 336 4.96 34.93 -19.85
C LEU A 336 5.15 33.46 -19.50
N ILE A 337 4.09 32.64 -19.56
CA ILE A 337 4.15 31.21 -19.25
C ILE A 337 4.97 30.47 -20.33
N SER A 338 6.20 30.11 -19.97
CA SER A 338 7.13 29.42 -20.86
C SER A 338 6.67 28.01 -21.25
N LYS A 339 7.14 27.52 -22.41
CA LYS A 339 6.88 26.15 -22.88
C LYS A 339 7.37 25.09 -21.89
N ASN A 340 8.58 25.24 -21.36
CA ASN A 340 9.19 24.30 -20.40
C ASN A 340 8.37 24.14 -19.11
N TYR A 341 7.68 25.21 -18.68
CA TYR A 341 6.80 25.16 -17.51
C TYR A 341 5.60 24.24 -17.75
N LYS A 342 5.07 24.26 -18.98
CA LYS A 342 3.87 23.50 -19.42
C LYS A 342 4.20 22.10 -19.95
N GLU A 343 5.48 21.75 -20.09
CA GLU A 343 5.91 20.46 -20.62
C GLU A 343 5.35 19.30 -19.79
N GLY A 344 4.74 18.33 -20.46
CA GLY A 344 4.20 17.12 -19.86
C GLY A 344 5.04 15.89 -20.18
N LEU A 345 5.19 14.99 -19.22
CA LEU A 345 5.75 13.66 -19.50
C LEU A 345 4.65 12.59 -19.41
N ILE A 346 4.30 12.00 -20.55
CA ILE A 346 3.27 10.96 -20.67
C ILE A 346 3.88 9.60 -20.32
N ILE A 347 3.27 8.93 -19.35
CA ILE A 347 3.51 7.52 -19.04
C ILE A 347 2.23 6.76 -19.39
N THR A 348 2.35 5.59 -20.00
CA THR A 348 1.18 4.78 -20.38
C THR A 348 0.94 3.64 -19.38
N ILE A 349 -0.33 3.40 -19.01
CA ILE A 349 -0.75 2.29 -18.16
C ILE A 349 -1.55 1.28 -18.98
N PRO A 350 -1.24 -0.03 -18.93
CA PRO A 350 -2.05 -1.05 -19.60
C PRO A 350 -3.47 -1.10 -19.00
N LYS A 351 -4.50 -1.04 -19.87
CA LYS A 351 -5.88 -1.43 -19.52
C LYS A 351 -6.13 -2.90 -19.95
N LYS A 352 -7.39 -3.35 -19.91
CA LYS A 352 -7.82 -4.64 -20.46
C LYS A 352 -7.57 -4.70 -21.98
N GLY A 353 -7.34 -5.91 -22.49
CA GLY A 353 -7.06 -6.16 -23.91
C GLY A 353 -5.58 -6.50 -24.14
N ASP A 354 -5.20 -6.59 -25.41
CA ASP A 354 -3.82 -6.82 -25.82
C ASP A 354 -2.92 -5.64 -25.40
N PRO A 355 -1.90 -5.84 -24.54
CA PRO A 355 -0.99 -4.79 -24.09
C PRO A 355 -0.02 -4.30 -25.18
N GLU A 356 0.10 -5.03 -26.30
CA GLU A 356 0.92 -4.64 -27.47
C GLU A 356 0.20 -3.62 -28.36
N LEU A 357 -1.12 -3.47 -28.23
CA LEU A 357 -1.88 -2.42 -28.92
C LEU A 357 -1.82 -1.11 -28.12
N ILE A 358 -1.23 -0.06 -28.71
CA ILE A 358 -1.08 1.26 -28.05
C ILE A 358 -2.43 1.82 -27.60
N LYS A 359 -3.50 1.60 -28.38
CA LYS A 359 -4.87 2.04 -28.05
C LYS A 359 -5.39 1.50 -26.71
N ASN A 360 -4.92 0.32 -26.27
CA ASN A 360 -5.31 -0.31 -25.01
C ASN A 360 -4.52 0.23 -23.81
N ARG A 361 -3.62 1.20 -24.01
CA ARG A 361 -2.90 1.87 -22.94
C ARG A 361 -3.50 3.26 -22.68
N ARG A 362 -3.58 3.64 -21.40
CA ARG A 362 -4.10 4.95 -20.97
C ARG A 362 -2.92 5.90 -20.70
N PRO A 363 -2.87 7.08 -21.32
CA PRO A 363 -1.85 8.07 -21.00
C PRO A 363 -2.10 8.67 -19.60
N ILE A 364 -1.02 8.95 -18.86
CA ILE A 364 -1.01 9.77 -17.66
C ILE A 364 0.07 10.83 -17.82
N THR A 365 -0.31 12.09 -17.70
CA THR A 365 0.61 13.21 -17.85
C THR A 365 1.21 13.59 -16.50
N LEU A 366 2.52 13.41 -16.37
CA LEU A 366 3.29 13.97 -15.28
C LEU A 366 3.67 15.42 -15.61
N ALA A 367 2.80 16.36 -15.28
CA ALA A 367 3.14 17.79 -15.30
C ALA A 367 4.06 18.17 -14.12
N ASN A 368 4.81 19.27 -14.29
CA ASN A 368 5.67 19.85 -13.25
C ASN A 368 4.89 20.11 -11.96
N CYS A 369 5.54 19.93 -10.80
CA CYS A 369 4.88 20.11 -9.52
C CYS A 369 4.42 21.56 -9.32
N ILE A 370 5.22 22.53 -9.74
CA ILE A 370 4.85 23.96 -9.72
C ILE A 370 3.65 24.28 -10.62
N TYR A 371 3.58 23.68 -11.81
CA TYR A 371 2.42 23.78 -12.71
C TYR A 371 1.14 23.30 -12.01
N LYS A 372 1.23 22.17 -11.29
CA LYS A 372 0.08 21.62 -10.54
C LYS A 372 -0.34 22.50 -9.36
N ILE A 373 0.59 23.20 -8.71
CA ILE A 373 0.26 24.18 -7.66
C ILE A 373 -0.55 25.32 -8.28
N HIS A 374 -0.08 25.88 -9.40
CA HIS A 374 -0.75 26.96 -10.10
C HIS A 374 -2.12 26.55 -10.64
N SER A 375 -2.21 25.38 -11.31
CA SER A 375 -3.47 24.79 -11.77
C SER A 375 -4.45 24.51 -10.62
N LYS A 376 -3.97 24.00 -9.48
CA LYS A 376 -4.80 23.76 -8.29
C LYS A 376 -5.35 25.06 -7.69
N LEU A 377 -4.57 26.13 -7.72
CA LEU A 377 -4.97 27.44 -7.23
C LEU A 377 -6.14 28.01 -8.06
N ILE A 378 -6.01 28.02 -9.39
CA ILE A 378 -7.09 28.41 -10.31
C ILE A 378 -8.32 27.53 -10.10
N ASN A 379 -8.11 26.21 -10.03
CA ASN A 379 -9.20 25.25 -9.82
C ASN A 379 -9.95 25.53 -8.50
N ASN A 380 -9.24 25.84 -7.41
CA ASN A 380 -9.88 26.15 -6.13
C ASN A 380 -10.80 27.38 -6.20
N ARG A 381 -10.51 28.35 -7.07
CA ARG A 381 -11.38 29.51 -7.32
C ARG A 381 -12.62 29.17 -8.15
N ILE A 382 -12.51 28.22 -9.09
CA ILE A 382 -13.63 27.82 -9.96
C ILE A 382 -14.58 26.83 -9.28
N ILE A 383 -14.08 26.00 -8.35
CA ILE A 383 -14.88 24.96 -7.68
C ILE A 383 -16.18 25.49 -7.04
N PRO A 384 -16.20 26.61 -6.29
CA PRO A 384 -17.44 27.17 -5.75
C PRO A 384 -18.50 27.43 -6.83
N ILE A 385 -18.09 27.98 -7.98
CA ILE A 385 -18.97 28.22 -9.14
C ILE A 385 -19.44 26.90 -9.75
N LEU A 386 -18.53 25.94 -9.92
CA LEU A 386 -18.83 24.62 -10.48
C LEU A 386 -20.01 23.95 -9.76
N THR A 387 -20.07 24.07 -8.42
CA THR A 387 -21.16 23.46 -7.64
C THR A 387 -22.54 24.07 -7.92
N LYS A 388 -22.59 25.32 -8.38
CA LYS A 388 -23.82 26.07 -8.70
C LYS A 388 -24.25 25.91 -10.16
N VAL A 389 -23.30 25.90 -11.10
CA VAL A 389 -23.61 25.93 -12.54
C VAL A 389 -23.84 24.54 -13.15
N ILE A 390 -23.23 23.50 -12.58
CA ILE A 390 -23.36 22.13 -13.09
C ILE A 390 -24.64 21.48 -12.54
N ASN A 391 -25.45 20.92 -13.43
CA ASN A 391 -26.66 20.21 -13.07
C ASN A 391 -26.39 19.04 -12.10
N HIS A 392 -27.32 18.79 -11.16
CA HIS A 392 -27.17 17.76 -10.13
C HIS A 392 -27.06 16.32 -10.65
N ASN A 393 -27.44 16.04 -11.90
CA ASN A 393 -27.32 14.73 -12.55
C ASN A 393 -25.86 14.33 -12.83
N GLN A 394 -24.91 15.28 -12.83
CA GLN A 394 -23.48 15.01 -12.91
C GLN A 394 -22.89 14.74 -11.51
N LYS A 395 -22.43 13.53 -11.21
CA LYS A 395 -21.84 13.20 -9.89
C LYS A 395 -20.31 13.17 -9.89
N GLY A 396 -19.69 13.22 -11.06
CA GLY A 396 -18.24 13.21 -11.23
C GLY A 396 -17.61 14.58 -11.06
N PHE A 397 -16.46 14.65 -10.39
CA PHE A 397 -15.60 15.83 -10.21
C PHE A 397 -16.21 17.09 -9.58
N VAL A 398 -17.50 17.08 -9.21
CA VAL A 398 -18.11 18.18 -8.45
C VAL A 398 -18.11 17.83 -6.95
N PRO A 399 -17.52 18.68 -6.08
CA PRO A 399 -17.48 18.41 -4.64
C PRO A 399 -18.87 18.27 -4.01
N GLY A 400 -18.94 17.48 -2.93
CA GLY A 400 -20.19 17.23 -2.20
C GLY A 400 -21.14 16.22 -2.86
N ARG A 401 -20.81 15.68 -4.04
CA ARG A 401 -21.62 14.68 -4.75
C ARG A 401 -21.09 13.26 -4.49
N PHE A 402 -21.99 12.29 -4.36
CA PHE A 402 -21.66 10.90 -4.04
C PHE A 402 -21.91 9.99 -5.25
N ILE A 403 -20.91 9.18 -5.62
CA ILE A 403 -21.00 8.23 -6.75
C ILE A 403 -22.13 7.21 -6.59
N LEU A 404 -22.42 6.83 -5.34
CA LEU A 404 -23.48 5.88 -5.00
C LEU A 404 -24.88 6.42 -5.32
N ASP A 405 -25.05 7.74 -5.47
CA ASP A 405 -26.34 8.34 -5.79
C ASP A 405 -26.88 7.84 -7.13
N ASN A 406 -26.04 7.73 -8.15
CA ASN A 406 -26.43 7.20 -9.46
C ASN A 406 -26.77 5.71 -9.35
N ILE A 407 -25.99 4.95 -8.58
CA ILE A 407 -26.21 3.51 -8.37
C ILE A 407 -27.55 3.25 -7.66
N ILE A 408 -27.85 4.00 -6.60
CA ILE A 408 -29.10 3.91 -5.86
C ILE A 408 -30.26 4.36 -6.73
N SER A 409 -30.18 5.54 -7.36
CA SER A 409 -31.22 6.05 -8.25
C SER A 409 -31.55 5.06 -9.37
N MET A 410 -30.53 4.49 -10.02
CA MET A 410 -30.73 3.52 -11.10
C MET A 410 -31.33 2.20 -10.60
N ASN A 411 -30.90 1.70 -9.44
CA ASN A 411 -31.49 0.50 -8.85
C ASN A 411 -32.96 0.70 -8.46
N GLU A 412 -33.29 1.84 -7.83
CA GLU A 412 -34.66 2.21 -7.46
C GLU A 412 -35.56 2.35 -8.69
N LEU A 413 -35.06 2.99 -9.75
CA LEU A 413 -35.74 3.11 -11.04
C LEU A 413 -36.06 1.76 -11.64
N ILE A 414 -35.07 0.87 -11.76
CA ILE A 414 -35.26 -0.45 -12.36
C ILE A 414 -36.27 -1.28 -11.55
N ASN A 415 -36.15 -1.28 -10.22
CA ASN A 415 -37.07 -2.02 -9.35
C ASN A 415 -38.50 -1.49 -9.52
N TYR A 416 -38.68 -0.17 -9.49
CA TYR A 416 -39.99 0.44 -9.67
C TYR A 416 -40.62 0.14 -11.04
N CYS A 417 -39.84 0.25 -12.13
CA CYS A 417 -40.32 -0.08 -13.47
C CYS A 417 -40.73 -1.56 -13.58
N ASN A 418 -39.96 -2.49 -12.99
CA ASN A 418 -40.34 -3.90 -12.96
C ASN A 418 -41.63 -4.14 -12.17
N ASP A 419 -41.78 -3.54 -10.99
CA ASP A 419 -42.95 -3.68 -10.14
C ASP A 419 -44.22 -3.14 -10.82
N LYS A 420 -44.07 -2.07 -11.62
CA LYS A 420 -45.16 -1.45 -12.40
C LYS A 420 -45.29 -1.95 -13.83
N ARG A 421 -44.47 -2.93 -14.25
CA ARG A 421 -44.44 -3.45 -15.63
C ARG A 421 -44.26 -2.34 -16.68
N ILE A 422 -43.46 -1.33 -16.36
CA ILE A 422 -43.10 -0.24 -17.27
C ILE A 422 -41.87 -0.67 -18.07
N ASN A 423 -42.01 -0.63 -19.40
CA ASN A 423 -40.88 -0.85 -20.30
C ASN A 423 -39.91 0.34 -20.24
N GLY A 424 -38.62 0.05 -20.42
CA GLY A 424 -37.60 1.09 -20.47
C GLY A 424 -36.27 0.59 -21.00
N ILE A 425 -35.42 1.53 -21.37
CA ILE A 425 -34.10 1.31 -21.92
C ILE A 425 -33.15 2.20 -21.13
N ILE A 426 -32.13 1.58 -20.54
CA ILE A 426 -31.01 2.27 -19.93
C ILE A 426 -29.81 2.11 -20.85
N THR A 427 -29.30 3.19 -21.41
CA THR A 427 -28.14 3.13 -22.30
C THR A 427 -26.92 3.73 -21.60
N LEU A 428 -25.85 2.95 -21.49
CA LEU A 428 -24.55 3.37 -20.98
C LEU A 428 -23.65 3.78 -22.15
N TYR A 429 -23.10 4.98 -22.09
CA TYR A 429 -22.31 5.58 -23.17
C TYR A 429 -20.81 5.55 -22.85
N ASP A 430 -19.98 5.10 -23.80
CA ASP A 430 -18.51 5.14 -23.71
C ASP A 430 -17.96 6.14 -24.74
N PHE A 431 -17.24 7.17 -24.28
CA PHE A 431 -16.54 8.10 -25.16
C PHE A 431 -15.17 7.57 -25.56
N GLU A 432 -14.80 7.72 -26.83
CA GLU A 432 -13.43 7.44 -27.26
C GLU A 432 -12.48 8.49 -26.70
N LYS A 433 -11.71 8.09 -25.67
CA LYS A 433 -10.62 8.89 -25.07
C LYS A 433 -11.11 10.30 -24.69
N ALA A 434 -12.24 10.40 -23.98
CA ALA A 434 -12.97 11.66 -23.74
C ALA A 434 -12.09 12.85 -23.33
N PHE A 435 -11.20 12.66 -22.35
CA PHE A 435 -10.28 13.70 -21.85
C PHE A 435 -9.26 14.17 -22.91
N ASP A 436 -8.84 13.27 -23.80
CA ASP A 436 -7.82 13.53 -24.80
C ASP A 436 -8.43 14.13 -26.10
N SER A 437 -9.75 14.00 -26.29
CA SER A 437 -10.42 14.35 -27.55
C SER A 437 -11.10 15.72 -27.58
N ILE A 438 -11.48 16.29 -26.43
CA ILE A 438 -12.16 17.59 -26.36
C ILE A 438 -11.32 18.73 -26.95
N SER A 439 -11.91 19.57 -27.80
CA SER A 439 -11.24 20.71 -28.42
C SER A 439 -10.91 21.81 -27.40
N HIS A 440 -9.78 22.51 -27.56
CA HIS A 440 -9.50 23.71 -26.75
C HIS A 440 -10.51 24.83 -27.01
N GLY A 441 -11.05 24.91 -28.23
CA GLY A 441 -12.14 25.84 -28.58
C GLY A 441 -13.40 25.63 -27.76
N SER A 442 -13.81 24.38 -27.53
CA SER A 442 -14.97 24.08 -26.68
C SER A 442 -14.75 24.52 -25.23
N ILE A 443 -13.56 24.27 -24.67
CA ILE A 443 -13.21 24.73 -23.31
C ILE A 443 -13.33 26.26 -23.20
N LEU A 444 -12.78 27.00 -24.18
CA LEU A 444 -12.86 28.45 -24.23
C LEU A 444 -14.32 28.94 -24.22
N ARG A 445 -15.14 28.41 -25.14
CA ARG A 445 -16.55 28.79 -25.26
C ARG A 445 -17.34 28.47 -23.99
N SER A 446 -17.13 27.32 -23.36
CA SER A 446 -17.79 26.96 -22.10
C SER A 446 -17.38 27.88 -20.93
N LEU A 447 -16.10 28.28 -20.84
CA LEU A 447 -15.65 29.22 -19.81
C LEU A 447 -16.23 30.62 -20.01
N GLN A 448 -16.33 31.08 -21.26
CA GLN A 448 -16.99 32.34 -21.60
C GLN A 448 -18.47 32.30 -21.23
N HIS A 449 -19.16 31.21 -21.57
CA HIS A 449 -20.58 31.02 -21.32
C HIS A 449 -20.97 31.11 -19.84
N ILE A 450 -20.15 30.52 -18.96
CA ILE A 450 -20.38 30.60 -17.50
C ILE A 450 -19.86 31.91 -16.87
N ASN A 451 -19.49 32.90 -17.69
CA ASN A 451 -18.99 34.21 -17.28
C ASN A 451 -17.71 34.15 -16.43
N ILE A 452 -16.76 33.25 -16.73
CA ILE A 452 -15.43 33.34 -16.12
C ILE A 452 -14.74 34.62 -16.63
N PRO A 453 -14.12 35.43 -15.75
CA PRO A 453 -13.45 36.64 -16.19
C PRO A 453 -12.32 36.38 -17.18
N THR A 454 -12.17 37.28 -18.15
CA THR A 454 -11.25 37.14 -19.29
C THR A 454 -9.80 36.90 -18.86
N ASN A 455 -9.34 37.52 -17.77
CA ASN A 455 -7.98 37.31 -17.25
C ASN A 455 -7.73 35.85 -16.83
N ILE A 456 -8.71 35.23 -16.16
CA ILE A 456 -8.64 33.82 -15.75
C ILE A 456 -8.77 32.90 -16.96
N ILE A 457 -9.65 33.22 -17.92
CA ILE A 457 -9.75 32.48 -19.18
C ILE A 457 -8.41 32.49 -19.91
N ASN A 458 -7.80 33.66 -20.08
CA ASN A 458 -6.51 33.81 -20.76
C ASN A 458 -5.40 33.03 -20.05
N LEU A 459 -5.39 33.03 -18.72
CA LEU A 459 -4.46 32.24 -17.92
C LEU A 459 -4.65 30.73 -18.14
N ILE A 460 -5.89 30.23 -18.09
CA ILE A 460 -6.22 28.82 -18.33
C ILE A 460 -5.83 28.40 -19.74
N MET A 461 -6.21 29.20 -20.75
CA MET A 461 -5.90 28.90 -22.14
C MET A 461 -4.40 28.92 -22.40
N ASN A 462 -3.63 29.82 -21.78
CA ASN A 462 -2.17 29.81 -21.89
C ASN A 462 -1.53 28.59 -21.22
N LEU A 463 -2.11 28.04 -20.14
CA LEU A 463 -1.64 26.81 -19.50
C LEU A 463 -1.93 25.53 -20.33
N LEU A 464 -2.95 25.56 -21.18
CA LEU A 464 -3.36 24.44 -22.03
C LEU A 464 -2.67 24.45 -23.40
N THR A 465 -2.70 25.59 -24.08
CA THR A 465 -2.25 25.76 -25.47
C THR A 465 -0.72 25.85 -25.56
N LYS A 466 -0.16 25.57 -26.75
CA LYS A 466 1.29 25.57 -27.02
C LYS A 466 2.08 24.75 -25.98
N SER A 467 1.47 23.68 -25.48
CA SER A 467 2.13 22.78 -24.53
C SER A 467 2.72 21.61 -25.30
N GLU A 468 3.90 21.18 -24.89
CA GLU A 468 4.60 20.04 -25.50
C GLU A 468 4.57 18.85 -24.54
N ALA A 469 4.53 17.65 -25.10
CA ALA A 469 4.61 16.42 -24.35
C ALA A 469 5.71 15.51 -24.89
N ARG A 470 6.35 14.77 -23.99
CA ARG A 470 7.22 13.64 -24.31
C ARG A 470 6.61 12.38 -23.74
N ILE A 471 6.96 11.21 -24.29
CA ILE A 471 6.51 9.92 -23.77
C ILE A 471 7.70 9.24 -23.07
N GLU A 472 7.48 8.70 -21.87
CA GLU A 472 8.46 7.86 -21.16
C GLU A 472 8.20 6.38 -21.47
N ILE A 473 9.12 5.73 -22.19
CA ILE A 473 9.06 4.31 -22.56
C ILE A 473 10.30 3.62 -21.99
N ASN A 474 10.11 2.62 -21.12
CA ASN A 474 11.21 1.85 -20.51
C ASN A 474 12.34 2.72 -19.89
N GLY A 475 11.98 3.89 -19.34
CA GLY A 475 12.91 4.83 -18.73
C GLY A 475 13.65 5.77 -19.70
N ARG A 476 13.33 5.69 -21.00
CA ARG A 476 13.78 6.62 -22.05
C ARG A 476 12.65 7.61 -22.38
N THR A 477 13.00 8.82 -22.77
CA THR A 477 12.04 9.87 -23.14
C THR A 477 12.13 10.17 -24.61
N THR A 478 11.00 10.19 -25.32
CA THR A 478 10.94 10.46 -26.76
C THR A 478 11.24 11.93 -27.10
N ILE A 479 11.29 12.22 -28.41
CA ILE A 479 11.15 13.59 -28.92
C ILE A 479 9.84 14.24 -28.43
N PRO A 480 9.82 15.57 -28.25
CA PRO A 480 8.60 16.27 -27.89
C PRO A 480 7.66 16.42 -29.09
N PHE A 481 6.36 16.47 -28.83
CA PHE A 481 5.33 16.86 -29.79
C PHE A 481 4.34 17.81 -29.13
N GLU A 482 3.62 18.60 -29.94
CA GLU A 482 2.67 19.59 -29.44
C GLU A 482 1.31 18.96 -29.09
N ILE A 483 0.68 19.45 -28.01
CA ILE A 483 -0.67 19.11 -27.59
C ILE A 483 -1.61 20.23 -28.04
N LYS A 484 -2.43 19.97 -29.05
CA LYS A 484 -3.34 20.95 -29.67
C LYS A 484 -4.81 20.74 -29.29
N ARG A 485 -5.12 19.66 -28.58
CA ARG A 485 -6.44 19.39 -27.99
C ARG A 485 -6.35 18.50 -26.76
N GLY A 486 -7.48 18.32 -26.09
CA GLY A 486 -7.60 17.54 -24.86
C GLY A 486 -7.09 18.30 -23.62
N VAL A 487 -7.33 17.69 -22.46
CA VAL A 487 -6.88 18.17 -21.15
C VAL A 487 -5.89 17.19 -20.52
N LYS A 488 -4.93 17.71 -19.74
CA LYS A 488 -3.84 16.91 -19.19
C LYS A 488 -4.36 15.94 -18.11
N GLN A 489 -4.39 14.64 -18.39
CA GLN A 489 -4.79 13.66 -17.37
C GLN A 489 -3.79 13.66 -16.19
N GLY A 490 -4.29 13.93 -14.98
CA GLY A 490 -3.48 14.04 -13.75
C GLY A 490 -3.19 15.48 -13.30
N ASP A 491 -3.67 16.47 -14.06
CA ASP A 491 -3.72 17.87 -13.66
C ASP A 491 -4.99 18.18 -12.84
N PRO A 492 -4.93 19.00 -11.77
CA PRO A 492 -6.10 19.31 -10.95
C PRO A 492 -7.23 20.07 -11.64
N LEU A 493 -6.94 20.92 -12.64
CA LEU A 493 -7.94 21.73 -13.34
C LEU A 493 -8.65 20.96 -14.46
N SER A 494 -7.96 20.02 -15.11
CA SER A 494 -8.50 19.21 -16.22
C SER A 494 -9.90 18.61 -15.98
N PRO A 495 -10.21 17.97 -14.82
CA PRO A 495 -11.54 17.41 -14.59
C PRO A 495 -12.65 18.45 -14.52
N THR A 496 -12.35 19.63 -13.95
CA THR A 496 -13.28 20.77 -13.88
C THR A 496 -13.61 21.28 -15.27
N LEU A 497 -12.59 21.47 -16.11
CA LEU A 497 -12.79 21.91 -17.49
C LEU A 497 -13.59 20.89 -18.31
N PHE A 498 -13.29 19.60 -18.15
CA PHE A 498 -14.02 18.54 -18.83
C PHE A 498 -15.51 18.53 -18.45
N VAL A 499 -15.82 18.67 -17.15
CA VAL A 499 -17.21 18.70 -16.67
C VAL A 499 -17.97 19.93 -17.18
N LEU A 500 -17.31 21.10 -17.28
CA LEU A 500 -17.92 22.30 -17.86
C LEU A 500 -18.31 22.12 -19.34
N VAL A 501 -17.50 21.40 -20.12
CA VAL A 501 -17.79 21.15 -21.53
C VAL A 501 -18.94 20.15 -21.69
N ILE A 502 -18.89 19.00 -21.00
CA ILE A 502 -19.92 17.95 -21.16
C ILE A 502 -21.29 18.33 -20.56
N GLU A 503 -21.36 19.35 -19.71
CA GLU A 503 -22.61 19.87 -19.16
C GLU A 503 -23.61 20.31 -20.24
N ALA A 504 -23.13 20.86 -21.36
CA ALA A 504 -23.98 21.29 -22.47
C ALA A 504 -24.80 20.11 -23.05
N LEU A 505 -24.19 18.92 -23.16
CA LEU A 505 -24.87 17.70 -23.58
C LEU A 505 -25.95 17.29 -22.57
N ALA A 506 -25.60 17.26 -21.29
CA ALA A 506 -26.54 16.87 -20.24
C ALA A 506 -27.77 17.79 -20.24
N ARG A 507 -27.58 19.10 -20.42
CA ARG A 507 -28.67 20.08 -20.47
C ARG A 507 -29.60 19.89 -21.66
N LYS A 508 -29.05 19.73 -22.87
CA LYS A 508 -29.87 19.49 -24.07
C LYS A 508 -30.75 18.25 -23.92
N ILE A 509 -30.24 17.16 -23.34
CA ILE A 509 -31.03 15.96 -23.05
C ILE A 509 -32.09 16.22 -21.98
N LEU A 510 -31.73 16.89 -20.88
CA LEU A 510 -32.64 17.14 -19.76
C LEU A 510 -33.80 18.08 -20.14
N GLN A 511 -33.54 19.06 -20.99
CA GLN A 511 -34.49 20.09 -21.44
C GLN A 511 -35.31 19.68 -22.67
N ASP A 512 -34.98 18.57 -23.33
CA ASP A 512 -35.79 18.07 -24.45
C ASP A 512 -37.05 17.38 -23.90
N ASP A 513 -38.21 18.02 -24.09
CA ASP A 513 -39.51 17.52 -23.62
C ASP A 513 -39.98 16.28 -24.38
N ARG A 514 -39.42 16.01 -25.56
CA ARG A 514 -39.69 14.77 -26.31
C ARG A 514 -39.04 13.55 -25.63
N ILE A 515 -38.06 13.78 -24.77
CA ILE A 515 -37.41 12.74 -23.95
C ILE A 515 -38.10 12.73 -22.59
N THR A 516 -38.95 11.73 -22.34
CA THR A 516 -39.81 11.71 -21.14
C THR A 516 -39.09 11.20 -19.90
N GLY A 517 -38.07 10.35 -20.06
CA GLY A 517 -37.39 9.69 -18.93
C GLY A 517 -38.17 8.51 -18.35
N LEU A 518 -37.62 7.88 -17.30
CA LEU A 518 -38.23 6.77 -16.56
C LEU A 518 -38.55 7.14 -15.09
N PRO A 519 -39.64 6.61 -14.50
CA PRO A 519 -40.02 6.91 -13.12
C PRO A 519 -39.22 6.15 -12.06
N LEU A 520 -39.06 6.77 -10.89
CA LEU A 520 -38.57 6.11 -9.66
C LEU A 520 -39.69 5.81 -8.64
N ASN A 521 -40.86 6.43 -8.80
CA ASN A 521 -42.02 6.30 -7.92
C ASN A 521 -43.28 6.84 -8.63
N ASN A 522 -44.38 7.00 -7.87
CA ASN A 522 -45.64 7.58 -8.36
C ASN A 522 -45.63 9.13 -8.49
N SER A 523 -44.49 9.81 -8.31
CA SER A 523 -44.40 11.25 -8.53
C SER A 523 -44.26 11.57 -10.02
N ASN A 524 -44.44 12.83 -10.38
CA ASN A 524 -44.23 13.32 -11.75
C ASN A 524 -42.74 13.40 -12.13
N HIS A 525 -41.82 13.20 -11.18
CA HIS A 525 -40.39 13.24 -11.47
C HIS A 525 -39.96 12.00 -12.27
N ARG A 526 -39.35 12.25 -13.42
CA ARG A 526 -38.78 11.24 -14.32
C ARG A 526 -37.27 11.50 -14.44
N GLU A 527 -36.49 10.43 -14.41
CA GLU A 527 -35.05 10.49 -14.63
C GLU A 527 -34.78 10.27 -16.11
N LYS A 528 -34.10 11.23 -16.76
CA LYS A 528 -33.74 11.15 -18.18
C LYS A 528 -32.26 10.78 -18.40
N PHE A 529 -31.37 11.29 -17.53
CA PHE A 529 -29.92 11.22 -17.75
C PHE A 529 -29.13 11.27 -16.44
N GLN A 530 -28.05 10.51 -16.34
CA GLN A 530 -27.07 10.52 -15.24
C GLN A 530 -25.67 10.54 -15.79
N SER A 531 -24.76 11.26 -15.14
CA SER A 531 -23.35 11.24 -15.52
C SER A 531 -22.42 11.16 -14.31
N PHE A 532 -21.26 10.54 -14.53
CA PHE A 532 -20.12 10.56 -13.64
C PHE A 532 -18.88 10.82 -14.50
N ALA A 533 -18.60 12.09 -14.73
CA ALA A 533 -17.67 12.54 -15.76
C ALA A 533 -18.08 12.07 -17.16
N ASP A 534 -17.24 11.27 -17.83
CA ASP A 534 -17.51 10.68 -19.13
C ASP A 534 -18.48 9.49 -19.07
N ASP A 535 -18.55 8.77 -17.93
CA ASP A 535 -19.48 7.66 -17.73
C ASP A 535 -20.92 8.19 -17.66
N SER A 536 -21.64 8.16 -18.78
CA SER A 536 -22.99 8.70 -18.92
C SER A 536 -24.01 7.59 -19.12
N ALA A 537 -25.23 7.78 -18.60
CA ALA A 537 -26.34 6.87 -18.75
C ALA A 537 -27.62 7.65 -19.08
N SER A 538 -28.38 7.23 -20.08
CA SER A 538 -29.74 7.73 -20.34
C SER A 538 -30.77 6.70 -19.93
N MET A 539 -31.97 7.16 -19.62
CA MET A 539 -33.11 6.34 -19.26
C MET A 539 -34.29 6.82 -20.07
N VAL A 540 -34.79 5.98 -20.99
CA VAL A 540 -35.88 6.33 -21.91
C VAL A 540 -36.88 5.17 -22.00
N PRO A 541 -38.16 5.42 -22.31
CA PRO A 541 -39.15 4.35 -22.40
C PRO A 541 -39.04 3.49 -23.67
N ASP A 542 -38.53 4.04 -24.77
CA ASP A 542 -38.51 3.41 -26.09
C ASP A 542 -37.29 3.84 -26.94
N PHE A 543 -37.06 3.14 -28.05
CA PHE A 543 -35.93 3.40 -28.95
C PHE A 543 -36.09 4.68 -29.80
N GLN A 544 -37.31 5.20 -29.96
CA GLN A 544 -37.53 6.47 -30.68
C GLN A 544 -36.95 7.63 -29.88
N GLN A 545 -37.20 7.64 -28.56
CA GLN A 545 -36.60 8.61 -27.65
C GLN A 545 -35.10 8.38 -27.47
N LEU A 546 -34.63 7.13 -27.54
CA LEU A 546 -33.19 6.85 -27.56
C LEU A 546 -32.50 7.50 -28.77
N GLU A 547 -33.14 7.49 -29.93
CA GLU A 547 -32.59 8.14 -31.13
C GLU A 547 -32.49 9.66 -30.96
N LEU A 548 -33.43 10.30 -30.26
CA LEU A 548 -33.32 11.72 -29.90
C LEU A 548 -32.12 11.99 -28.98
N VAL A 549 -31.87 11.10 -28.01
CA VAL A 549 -30.66 11.18 -27.17
C VAL A 549 -29.40 11.06 -28.04
N LEU A 550 -29.36 10.10 -28.97
CA LEU A 550 -28.21 9.91 -29.87
C LEU A 550 -27.98 11.11 -30.79
N GLN A 551 -29.02 11.82 -31.23
CA GLN A 551 -28.89 13.08 -31.96
C GLN A 551 -28.15 14.13 -31.13
N HIS A 552 -28.50 14.30 -29.85
CA HIS A 552 -27.77 15.22 -28.95
C HIS A 552 -26.31 14.81 -28.74
N PHE A 553 -26.02 13.51 -28.62
CA PHE A 553 -24.64 13.01 -28.58
C PHE A 553 -23.88 13.31 -29.87
N ASN A 554 -24.50 13.17 -31.04
CA ASN A 554 -23.88 13.48 -32.33
C ASN A 554 -23.58 14.98 -32.46
N SER A 555 -24.52 15.85 -32.08
CA SER A 555 -24.31 17.30 -32.04
C SER A 555 -23.18 17.67 -31.10
N PHE A 556 -23.10 17.04 -29.91
CA PHE A 556 -21.99 17.25 -28.98
C PHE A 556 -20.64 16.79 -29.54
N CYS A 557 -20.59 15.62 -30.17
CA CYS A 557 -19.37 15.10 -30.79
C CYS A 557 -18.87 16.06 -31.89
N LYS A 558 -19.78 16.59 -32.71
CA LYS A 558 -19.48 17.60 -33.73
C LYS A 558 -18.99 18.91 -33.10
N ALA A 559 -19.66 19.40 -32.06
CA ALA A 559 -19.37 20.65 -31.37
C ALA A 559 -18.03 20.68 -30.60
N THR A 560 -17.49 19.51 -30.24
CA THR A 560 -16.32 19.39 -29.34
C THR A 560 -15.16 18.56 -29.92
N SER A 561 -15.32 18.02 -31.14
CA SER A 561 -14.39 17.07 -31.79
C SER A 561 -14.20 15.75 -31.02
N SER A 562 -15.13 15.44 -30.10
CA SER A 562 -15.19 14.15 -29.40
C SER A 562 -15.88 13.08 -30.26
N LYS A 563 -15.85 11.83 -29.79
CA LYS A 563 -16.46 10.70 -30.51
C LYS A 563 -17.05 9.70 -29.55
N LEU A 564 -18.28 9.28 -29.79
CA LEU A 564 -18.95 8.19 -29.08
C LEU A 564 -18.46 6.84 -29.62
N ASN A 565 -18.16 5.90 -28.74
CA ASN A 565 -17.84 4.52 -29.08
C ASN A 565 -19.11 3.66 -29.02
N ILE A 566 -19.81 3.55 -30.15
CA ILE A 566 -21.07 2.81 -30.25
C ILE A 566 -20.89 1.34 -29.85
N ASP A 567 -19.82 0.68 -30.31
CA ASP A 567 -19.58 -0.75 -30.05
C ASP A 567 -19.27 -1.06 -28.58
N LYS A 568 -18.80 -0.07 -27.81
CA LYS A 568 -18.57 -0.20 -26.36
C LYS A 568 -19.71 0.35 -25.51
N SER A 569 -20.60 1.12 -26.12
CA SER A 569 -21.83 1.55 -25.47
C SER A 569 -22.78 0.36 -25.40
N SER A 570 -23.68 0.35 -24.43
CA SER A 570 -24.55 -0.80 -24.19
C SER A 570 -25.91 -0.39 -23.65
N SER A 571 -26.95 -1.09 -24.11
CA SER A 571 -28.33 -0.87 -23.69
C SER A 571 -28.81 -2.02 -22.81
N ILE A 572 -29.37 -1.69 -21.65
CA ILE A 572 -30.02 -2.60 -20.71
C ILE A 572 -31.52 -2.41 -20.86
N LEU A 573 -32.22 -3.46 -21.27
CA LEU A 573 -33.68 -3.42 -21.42
C LEU A 573 -34.37 -3.76 -20.10
N ILE A 574 -35.37 -2.97 -19.73
CA ILE A 574 -36.33 -3.23 -18.64
C ILE A 574 -37.65 -3.60 -19.30
N GLY A 575 -38.19 -4.77 -18.96
CA GLY A 575 -39.35 -5.31 -19.66
C GLY A 575 -39.01 -5.69 -21.11
N ASN A 576 -39.95 -5.45 -22.03
CA ASN A 576 -39.86 -5.82 -23.45
C ASN A 576 -40.19 -4.62 -24.35
N PRO A 577 -39.34 -3.57 -24.39
CA PRO A 577 -39.48 -2.49 -25.37
C PRO A 577 -39.23 -3.02 -26.80
N ASP A 578 -39.92 -2.48 -27.79
CA ASP A 578 -39.71 -2.81 -29.21
C ASP A 578 -38.30 -2.38 -29.66
N ASN A 579 -37.48 -3.33 -30.11
CA ASN A 579 -36.06 -3.15 -30.40
C ASN A 579 -35.70 -3.22 -31.89
N THR A 580 -36.68 -3.09 -32.80
CA THR A 580 -36.51 -3.21 -34.26
C THR A 580 -35.43 -2.31 -34.88
N ASN A 581 -35.22 -1.09 -34.35
CA ASN A 581 -34.30 -0.08 -34.91
C ASN A 581 -33.12 0.27 -33.98
N GLN A 582 -32.61 -0.69 -33.22
CA GLN A 582 -31.51 -0.44 -32.28
C GLN A 582 -30.16 -0.16 -32.96
N ARG A 583 -29.51 0.94 -32.58
CA ARG A 583 -28.11 1.24 -32.97
C ARG A 583 -27.08 0.85 -31.92
N ILE A 584 -27.43 0.98 -30.65
CA ILE A 584 -26.57 0.59 -29.54
C ILE A 584 -26.79 -0.89 -29.22
N PRO A 585 -25.73 -1.70 -29.07
CA PRO A 585 -25.86 -3.11 -28.70
C PRO A 585 -26.66 -3.34 -27.41
N ILE A 586 -27.61 -4.28 -27.41
CA ILE A 586 -28.25 -4.73 -26.17
C ILE A 586 -27.29 -5.63 -25.40
N SER A 587 -27.13 -5.36 -24.11
CA SER A 587 -26.36 -6.23 -23.22
C SER A 587 -27.14 -7.50 -22.87
N THR A 588 -26.56 -8.66 -23.17
CA THR A 588 -27.08 -9.98 -22.78
C THR A 588 -26.61 -10.43 -21.40
N ASN A 589 -25.55 -9.79 -20.88
CA ASN A 589 -24.94 -10.11 -19.61
C ASN A 589 -25.11 -8.93 -18.63
N PRO A 590 -24.90 -9.13 -17.32
CA PRO A 590 -24.91 -8.02 -16.37
C PRO A 590 -23.84 -6.98 -16.72
N GLU A 591 -24.30 -5.76 -17.01
CA GLU A 591 -23.46 -4.68 -17.51
C GLU A 591 -22.86 -3.88 -16.36
N ARG A 592 -21.57 -3.51 -16.47
CA ARG A 592 -20.88 -2.83 -15.36
C ARG A 592 -21.06 -1.31 -15.44
N TYR A 593 -21.80 -0.74 -14.49
CA TYR A 593 -21.91 0.71 -14.30
C TYR A 593 -21.36 1.13 -12.93
N LEU A 594 -20.38 2.04 -12.92
CA LEU A 594 -19.74 2.58 -11.70
C LEU A 594 -19.28 1.50 -10.69
N GLY A 595 -18.93 0.30 -11.16
CA GLY A 595 -18.45 -0.81 -10.33
C GLY A 595 -19.52 -1.81 -9.87
N TYR A 596 -20.80 -1.48 -10.03
CA TYR A 596 -21.93 -2.40 -9.87
C TYR A 596 -22.32 -3.01 -11.20
N PHE A 597 -23.05 -4.12 -11.16
CA PHE A 597 -23.50 -4.84 -12.36
C PHE A 597 -25.02 -4.79 -12.44
N PHE A 598 -25.55 -4.33 -13.56
CA PHE A 598 -26.98 -4.09 -13.75
C PHE A 598 -27.54 -4.95 -14.86
N THR A 599 -28.80 -5.32 -14.70
CA THR A 599 -29.65 -5.95 -15.70
C THR A 599 -31.00 -5.26 -15.69
N GLY A 600 -31.89 -5.63 -16.62
CA GLY A 600 -33.29 -5.21 -16.60
C GLY A 600 -34.03 -5.52 -15.30
N LYS A 601 -33.49 -6.39 -14.44
CA LYS A 601 -34.06 -6.80 -13.13
C LYS A 601 -33.39 -6.12 -11.92
N GLY A 602 -32.48 -5.18 -12.15
CA GLY A 602 -31.76 -4.44 -11.10
C GLY A 602 -30.32 -4.92 -10.93
N ILE A 603 -29.75 -4.69 -9.74
CA ILE A 603 -28.36 -5.05 -9.43
C ILE A 603 -28.19 -6.57 -9.42
N THR A 604 -27.29 -7.07 -10.28
CA THR A 604 -26.82 -8.46 -10.25
C THR A 604 -25.66 -8.61 -9.28
N ARG A 605 -25.84 -9.49 -8.29
CA ARG A 605 -24.82 -9.76 -7.26
C ARG A 605 -23.64 -10.53 -7.85
N LYS A 606 -22.43 -9.99 -7.66
CA LYS A 606 -21.15 -10.65 -8.03
C LYS A 606 -20.31 -11.07 -6.82
N MET A 607 -20.94 -11.17 -5.64
CA MET A 607 -20.27 -11.54 -4.37
C MET A 607 -19.44 -12.83 -4.43
N PRO A 608 -19.90 -13.94 -5.03
CA PRO A 608 -19.08 -15.16 -5.11
C PRO A 608 -17.75 -14.97 -5.85
N GLU A 609 -17.75 -14.24 -6.97
CA GLU A 609 -16.55 -13.92 -7.74
C GLU A 609 -15.58 -13.02 -6.95
N ILE A 610 -16.13 -12.08 -6.18
CA ILE A 610 -15.37 -11.18 -5.32
C ILE A 610 -14.73 -11.95 -4.16
N LEU A 611 -15.47 -12.88 -3.53
CA LEU A 611 -14.95 -13.77 -2.49
C LEU A 611 -13.84 -14.69 -3.01
N ASN A 612 -13.97 -15.22 -4.23
CA ASN A 612 -12.91 -15.99 -4.88
C ASN A 612 -11.66 -15.14 -5.12
N THR A 613 -11.82 -13.89 -5.56
CA THR A 613 -10.71 -12.94 -5.73
C THR A 613 -10.02 -12.63 -4.40
N ILE A 614 -10.78 -12.47 -3.32
CA ILE A 614 -10.26 -12.28 -1.96
C ILE A 614 -9.49 -13.52 -1.49
N ARG A 615 -10.06 -14.72 -1.67
CA ARG A 615 -9.43 -15.99 -1.32
C ARG A 615 -8.08 -16.16 -2.02
N SER A 616 -8.04 -15.99 -3.35
CA SER A 616 -6.81 -16.06 -4.14
C SER A 616 -5.77 -15.03 -3.68
N SER A 617 -6.22 -13.83 -3.26
CA SER A 617 -5.33 -12.81 -2.69
C SER A 617 -4.77 -13.23 -1.34
N LEU A 618 -5.59 -13.79 -0.43
CA LEU A 618 -5.18 -14.19 0.92
C LEU A 618 -4.27 -15.43 0.93
N VAL A 619 -4.52 -16.39 0.04
CA VAL A 619 -3.63 -17.56 -0.15
C VAL A 619 -2.20 -17.12 -0.46
N LEU A 620 -2.06 -16.08 -1.29
CA LEU A 620 -0.78 -15.51 -1.65
C LEU A 620 -0.07 -14.85 -0.44
N TRP A 621 -0.83 -14.12 0.40
CA TRP A 621 -0.31 -13.49 1.61
C TRP A 621 0.08 -14.49 2.72
N LYS A 622 -0.57 -15.66 2.77
CA LYS A 622 -0.32 -16.68 3.81
C LYS A 622 1.07 -17.31 3.72
N THR A 623 1.75 -17.19 2.58
CA THR A 623 3.13 -17.71 2.39
C THR A 623 4.21 -16.99 3.20
N THR A 624 3.83 -16.01 4.02
CA THR A 624 4.75 -15.11 4.70
C THR A 624 4.70 -15.27 6.22
N ASP A 625 5.88 -15.42 6.85
CA ASP A 625 6.02 -15.35 8.31
C ASP A 625 5.66 -13.93 8.75
N SER A 626 4.41 -13.72 9.14
CA SER A 626 3.83 -12.40 9.47
C SER A 626 3.29 -12.39 10.89
N THR A 627 3.47 -11.27 11.58
CA THR A 627 2.90 -11.02 12.92
C THR A 627 1.37 -10.92 12.82
N ILE A 628 0.64 -11.15 13.92
CA ILE A 628 -0.83 -10.95 13.95
C ILE A 628 -1.21 -9.50 13.56
N LYS A 629 -0.40 -8.51 13.93
CA LYS A 629 -0.59 -7.10 13.53
C LYS A 629 -0.53 -6.95 12.00
N THR A 630 0.50 -7.50 11.36
CA THR A 630 0.61 -7.52 9.90
C THR A 630 -0.56 -8.23 9.25
N LYS A 631 -0.95 -9.41 9.74
CA LYS A 631 -2.10 -10.16 9.19
C LYS A 631 -3.39 -9.33 9.25
N THR A 632 -3.62 -8.64 10.37
CA THR A 632 -4.77 -7.76 10.55
C THR A 632 -4.74 -6.59 9.56
N ASN A 633 -3.58 -5.95 9.39
CA ASN A 633 -3.41 -4.85 8.42
C ASN A 633 -3.63 -5.34 6.98
N ILE A 634 -3.10 -6.52 6.62
CA ILE A 634 -3.33 -7.14 5.30
C ILE A 634 -4.81 -7.40 5.07
N LEU A 635 -5.50 -7.99 6.06
CA LEU A 635 -6.94 -8.27 5.98
C LEU A 635 -7.74 -7.00 5.71
N LYS A 636 -7.49 -5.92 6.47
CA LYS A 636 -8.20 -4.64 6.31
C LYS A 636 -7.90 -3.98 4.98
N ALA A 637 -6.62 -3.87 4.62
CA ALA A 637 -6.18 -3.08 3.48
C ALA A 637 -6.41 -3.78 2.12
N PHE A 638 -6.29 -5.11 2.05
CA PHE A 638 -6.26 -5.84 0.77
C PHE A 638 -7.38 -6.86 0.57
N ALA A 639 -8.04 -7.32 1.64
CA ALA A 639 -9.11 -8.31 1.55
C ALA A 639 -10.48 -7.69 1.81
N LEU A 640 -10.73 -7.24 3.05
CA LEU A 640 -12.03 -6.70 3.46
C LEU A 640 -12.37 -5.38 2.76
N SER A 641 -11.37 -4.56 2.40
CA SER A 641 -11.56 -3.34 1.59
C SER A 641 -12.21 -3.59 0.23
N LYS A 642 -12.12 -4.79 -0.34
CA LYS A 642 -12.79 -5.14 -1.60
C LYS A 642 -14.30 -5.32 -1.44
N LEU A 643 -14.76 -5.62 -0.22
CA LEU A 643 -16.16 -5.80 0.10
C LEU A 643 -16.86 -4.46 0.40
N THR A 644 -16.11 -3.47 0.89
CA THR A 644 -16.68 -2.24 1.44
C THR A 644 -17.42 -1.37 0.44
N TYR A 645 -17.07 -1.45 -0.85
CA TYR A 645 -17.78 -0.68 -1.89
C TYR A 645 -19.18 -1.24 -2.10
N TYR A 646 -19.29 -2.57 -2.27
CA TYR A 646 -20.56 -3.27 -2.52
C TYR A 646 -21.52 -3.20 -1.33
N SER A 647 -20.99 -3.26 -0.10
CA SER A 647 -21.78 -3.34 1.13
C SER A 647 -22.60 -2.09 1.46
N TYR A 648 -22.41 -0.96 0.75
CA TYR A 648 -23.29 0.20 0.87
C TYR A 648 -24.72 -0.09 0.35
N VAL A 649 -24.83 -0.86 -0.73
CA VAL A 649 -26.10 -1.11 -1.45
C VAL A 649 -26.55 -2.56 -1.30
N GLU A 650 -25.65 -3.52 -1.49
CA GLU A 650 -25.96 -4.95 -1.39
C GLU A 650 -25.90 -5.43 0.07
N ASN A 651 -26.87 -6.26 0.51
CA ASN A 651 -26.84 -6.98 1.79
C ASN A 651 -25.97 -8.24 1.70
N PHE A 652 -25.20 -8.62 2.73
CA PHE A 652 -24.55 -9.94 2.71
C PHE A 652 -25.55 -11.04 3.06
N LYS A 653 -25.49 -12.19 2.37
CA LYS A 653 -26.21 -13.40 2.81
C LYS A 653 -25.52 -14.01 4.02
N GLU A 654 -26.26 -14.73 4.85
CA GLU A 654 -25.70 -15.40 6.03
C GLU A 654 -24.58 -16.39 5.66
N GLU A 655 -24.76 -17.14 4.58
CA GLU A 655 -23.73 -18.04 4.03
C GLU A 655 -22.45 -17.29 3.63
N GLU A 656 -22.58 -16.12 3.01
CA GLU A 656 -21.45 -15.28 2.59
C GLU A 656 -20.72 -14.70 3.81
N LEU A 657 -21.46 -14.24 4.83
CA LEU A 657 -20.90 -13.80 6.11
C LEU A 657 -20.11 -14.92 6.78
N ASN A 658 -20.67 -16.14 6.80
CA ASN A 658 -20.00 -17.32 7.34
C ASN A 658 -18.73 -17.66 6.56
N GLN A 659 -18.75 -17.58 5.23
CA GLN A 659 -17.56 -17.76 4.40
C GLN A 659 -16.49 -16.69 4.67
N ILE A 660 -16.87 -15.42 4.78
CA ILE A 660 -15.95 -14.32 5.11
C ILE A 660 -15.31 -14.55 6.48
N ASN A 661 -16.10 -14.88 7.50
CA ASN A 661 -15.61 -15.15 8.84
C ASN A 661 -14.64 -16.34 8.86
N LYS A 662 -14.98 -17.45 8.18
CA LYS A 662 -14.08 -18.61 8.02
C LYS A 662 -12.77 -18.24 7.31
N LEU A 663 -12.81 -17.39 6.29
CA LEU A 663 -11.61 -16.92 5.58
C LEU A 663 -10.72 -16.05 6.47
N VAL A 664 -11.32 -15.15 7.27
CA VAL A 664 -10.61 -14.31 8.23
C VAL A 664 -9.95 -15.17 9.31
N GLU A 665 -10.70 -16.09 9.91
CA GLU A 665 -10.20 -17.03 10.93
C GLU A 665 -9.07 -17.90 10.37
N TRP A 666 -9.26 -18.48 9.18
CA TRP A 666 -8.24 -19.29 8.52
C TRP A 666 -6.95 -18.50 8.25
N PHE A 667 -7.06 -17.24 7.84
CA PHE A 667 -5.89 -16.41 7.55
C PHE A 667 -5.10 -16.06 8.83
N LEU A 668 -5.82 -15.79 9.92
CA LEU A 668 -5.21 -15.46 11.21
C LEU A 668 -4.59 -16.68 11.88
N SER A 669 -5.33 -17.79 11.94
CA SER A 669 -5.07 -18.91 12.85
C SER A 669 -4.33 -20.09 12.22
N ALA A 670 -4.50 -20.39 10.93
CA ALA A 670 -3.91 -21.62 10.39
C ALA A 670 -2.41 -21.48 10.05
N PRO A 671 -1.57 -22.49 10.34
CA PRO A 671 -0.13 -22.47 10.07
C PRO A 671 0.20 -22.36 8.57
N ASN A 672 1.43 -21.94 8.25
CA ASN A 672 1.90 -21.55 6.90
C ASN A 672 1.96 -22.68 5.84
N ASN A 673 1.32 -23.85 6.07
CA ASN A 673 1.30 -24.93 5.10
C ASN A 673 0.26 -24.70 4.00
N LYS A 674 0.70 -24.83 2.74
CA LYS A 674 -0.10 -24.62 1.52
C LYS A 674 -1.21 -25.65 1.29
N ASN A 675 -1.12 -26.84 1.91
CA ASN A 675 -1.84 -28.04 1.43
C ASN A 675 -2.86 -28.66 2.40
N ALA A 676 -3.23 -28.06 3.54
CA ALA A 676 -4.21 -28.73 4.39
C ALA A 676 -5.65 -28.48 3.92
N SER A 677 -6.16 -29.27 3.00
CA SER A 677 -7.59 -29.30 2.66
C SER A 677 -8.49 -29.85 3.79
N GLY A 678 -8.04 -29.92 5.06
CA GLY A 678 -8.80 -30.50 6.18
C GLY A 678 -8.55 -29.86 7.56
N PHE A 679 -8.24 -28.56 7.64
CA PHE A 679 -7.77 -27.89 8.87
C PHE A 679 -8.76 -27.94 10.06
N GLN A 680 -8.36 -28.56 11.17
CA GLN A 680 -8.75 -28.06 12.50
C GLN A 680 -8.05 -26.71 12.72
N VAL A 681 -8.80 -25.62 12.68
CA VAL A 681 -8.31 -24.27 12.96
C VAL A 681 -8.30 -24.07 14.47
N ILE A 682 -7.12 -24.04 15.09
CA ILE A 682 -7.01 -23.60 16.49
C ILE A 682 -7.09 -22.08 16.50
N ASN A 683 -8.28 -21.54 16.77
CA ASN A 683 -8.46 -20.10 16.93
C ASN A 683 -7.67 -19.62 18.16
N LEU A 684 -6.60 -18.87 17.92
CA LEU A 684 -5.74 -18.27 18.96
C LEU A 684 -6.52 -17.34 19.91
N MET A 685 -7.65 -16.81 19.43
CA MET A 685 -8.54 -15.91 20.14
C MET A 685 -9.96 -16.12 19.61
N ARG A 686 -10.97 -16.08 20.49
CA ARG A 686 -12.38 -16.16 20.07
C ARG A 686 -12.70 -15.02 19.10
N THR A 687 -13.30 -15.33 17.94
CA THR A 687 -13.59 -14.38 16.86
C THR A 687 -14.35 -13.14 17.34
N LYS A 688 -15.33 -13.31 18.23
CA LYS A 688 -16.06 -12.19 18.87
C LYS A 688 -15.11 -11.22 19.57
N ARG A 689 -14.11 -11.71 20.30
CA ARG A 689 -13.14 -10.89 21.05
C ARG A 689 -12.09 -10.29 20.10
N ALA A 690 -11.68 -11.01 19.05
CA ALA A 690 -10.73 -10.50 18.06
C ALA A 690 -11.22 -9.25 17.28
N ARG A 691 -12.56 -9.05 17.20
CA ARG A 691 -13.19 -7.87 16.58
C ARG A 691 -13.11 -6.58 17.41
N TYR A 692 -12.73 -6.64 18.68
CA TYR A 692 -12.64 -5.46 19.54
C TYR A 692 -11.33 -4.66 19.30
N PRO A 693 -11.29 -3.37 19.65
CA PRO A 693 -10.07 -2.56 19.54
C PRO A 693 -8.86 -3.14 20.31
N LEU A 694 -7.65 -2.83 19.83
CA LEU A 694 -6.40 -3.19 20.51
C LEU A 694 -6.37 -2.66 21.96
N LYS A 695 -6.93 -1.46 22.21
CA LYS A 695 -7.08 -0.82 23.53
C LYS A 695 -7.94 -1.58 24.56
N VAL A 696 -8.56 -2.70 24.20
CA VAL A 696 -9.28 -3.57 25.15
C VAL A 696 -8.84 -5.03 25.01
N GLY A 697 -7.67 -5.28 24.41
CA GLY A 697 -7.16 -6.63 24.19
C GLY A 697 -7.84 -7.38 23.05
N GLY A 698 -8.42 -6.66 22.08
CA GLY A 698 -8.85 -7.19 20.80
C GLY A 698 -7.75 -7.11 19.73
N TRP A 699 -8.00 -7.65 18.54
CA TRP A 699 -7.11 -7.50 17.38
C TRP A 699 -7.57 -6.41 16.42
N ASN A 700 -8.65 -5.70 16.76
CA ASN A 700 -9.26 -4.65 15.96
C ASN A 700 -9.72 -5.13 14.58
N ILE A 701 -10.13 -6.39 14.43
CA ILE A 701 -10.65 -6.90 13.14
C ILE A 701 -12.03 -6.29 12.88
N TRP A 702 -12.31 -5.91 11.63
CA TRP A 702 -13.63 -5.38 11.30
C TRP A 702 -14.72 -6.44 11.51
N ASN A 703 -15.80 -6.05 12.17
CA ASN A 703 -17.06 -6.75 12.02
C ASN A 703 -17.72 -6.28 10.71
N ILE A 704 -17.74 -7.13 9.68
CA ILE A 704 -18.20 -6.76 8.35
C ILE A 704 -19.71 -6.44 8.32
N GLU A 705 -20.50 -7.11 9.15
CA GLU A 705 -21.94 -6.92 9.27
C GLU A 705 -22.27 -5.56 9.92
N LEU A 706 -21.66 -5.26 11.07
CA LEU A 706 -21.80 -3.93 11.70
C LEU A 706 -21.29 -2.81 10.79
N ARG A 707 -20.25 -3.09 9.98
CA ARG A 707 -19.74 -2.13 9.02
C ARG A 707 -20.72 -1.86 7.89
N GLN A 708 -21.37 -2.89 7.35
CA GLN A 708 -22.45 -2.74 6.36
C GLN A 708 -23.61 -1.94 6.94
N LEU A 709 -24.04 -2.26 8.15
CA LEU A 709 -25.09 -1.51 8.84
C LEU A 709 -24.70 -0.04 9.01
N ALA A 710 -23.48 0.24 9.50
CA ALA A 710 -22.96 1.61 9.64
C ALA A 710 -22.97 2.37 8.30
N GLN A 711 -22.62 1.72 7.18
CA GLN A 711 -22.63 2.33 5.86
C GLN A 711 -24.03 2.72 5.37
N LYS A 712 -25.01 1.83 5.56
CA LYS A 712 -26.41 2.07 5.20
C LYS A 712 -27.03 3.18 6.03
N LEU A 713 -26.81 3.14 7.34
CA LEU A 713 -27.29 4.18 8.25
C LEU A 713 -26.65 5.54 7.96
N TRP A 714 -25.37 5.53 7.59
CA TRP A 714 -24.68 6.74 7.14
C TRP A 714 -25.34 7.31 5.87
N ILE A 715 -25.72 6.49 4.88
CA ILE A 715 -26.48 6.95 3.69
C ILE A 715 -27.82 7.58 4.10
N ILE A 716 -28.61 6.90 4.93
CA ILE A 716 -29.90 7.43 5.41
C ILE A 716 -29.70 8.76 6.16
N ASN A 717 -28.63 8.88 6.96
CA ASN A 717 -28.31 10.12 7.66
C ASN A 717 -27.91 11.26 6.71
N GLN A 718 -27.21 10.97 5.61
CA GLN A 718 -26.91 11.96 4.57
C GLN A 718 -28.18 12.44 3.86
N PHE A 719 -29.11 11.51 3.57
CA PHE A 719 -30.41 11.87 3.00
C PHE A 719 -31.21 12.77 3.95
N ILE A 720 -31.27 12.44 5.25
CA ILE A 720 -31.97 13.26 6.24
C ILE A 720 -31.31 14.64 6.38
N LEU A 721 -29.97 14.71 6.37
CA LEU A 721 -29.26 15.99 6.34
C LEU A 721 -29.64 16.81 5.10
N ALA A 722 -29.78 16.16 3.93
CA ALA A 722 -30.23 16.83 2.71
C ALA A 722 -31.68 17.33 2.80
N LEU A 723 -32.56 16.64 3.53
CA LEU A 723 -33.91 17.14 3.84
C LEU A 723 -33.85 18.39 4.74
N GLU A 724 -33.03 18.37 5.80
CA GLU A 724 -32.86 19.51 6.70
C GLU A 724 -32.36 20.77 5.98
N THR A 725 -31.39 20.59 5.06
CA THR A 725 -30.81 21.70 4.29
C THR A 725 -31.60 22.05 3.03
N LYS A 726 -32.70 21.35 2.74
CA LYS A 726 -33.48 21.47 1.49
C LYS A 726 -32.64 21.26 0.22
N GLN A 727 -31.65 20.37 0.27
CA GLN A 727 -30.76 20.02 -0.82
C GLN A 727 -31.00 18.59 -1.34
N THR A 728 -32.26 18.20 -1.55
CA THR A 728 -32.65 16.89 -2.13
C THR A 728 -32.41 16.86 -3.65
N ASN A 729 -31.13 16.92 -4.02
CA ASN A 729 -30.71 17.13 -5.39
C ASN A 729 -30.65 15.83 -6.22
N SER A 730 -30.50 14.68 -5.57
CA SER A 730 -30.44 13.37 -6.23
C SER A 730 -31.85 12.81 -6.46
N SER A 731 -32.06 12.11 -7.57
CA SER A 731 -33.39 11.62 -8.00
C SER A 731 -34.00 10.65 -6.99
N HIS A 732 -33.19 9.77 -6.38
CA HIS A 732 -33.65 8.92 -5.29
C HIS A 732 -33.98 9.71 -4.01
N HIS A 733 -33.30 10.82 -3.69
CA HIS A 733 -33.67 11.68 -2.55
C HIS A 733 -35.06 12.27 -2.74
N LYS A 734 -35.35 12.84 -3.93
CA LYS A 734 -36.70 13.34 -4.26
C LYS A 734 -37.73 12.22 -4.19
N SER A 735 -37.36 11.03 -4.67
CA SER A 735 -38.23 9.86 -4.61
C SER A 735 -38.55 9.44 -3.16
N TRP A 736 -37.53 9.40 -2.31
CA TRP A 736 -37.64 9.04 -0.90
C TRP A 736 -38.41 10.08 -0.09
N GLU A 737 -38.16 11.37 -0.34
CA GLU A 737 -38.90 12.47 0.26
C GLU A 737 -40.42 12.33 -0.02
N TYR A 738 -40.79 12.12 -1.29
CA TYR A 738 -42.17 11.88 -1.69
C TYR A 738 -42.77 10.63 -1.01
N GLN A 739 -42.02 9.52 -0.95
CA GLN A 739 -42.50 8.29 -0.32
C GLN A 739 -42.75 8.45 1.18
N ILE A 740 -41.90 9.19 1.89
CA ILE A 740 -42.05 9.51 3.31
C ILE A 740 -43.27 10.43 3.51
N GLN A 741 -43.39 11.50 2.72
CA GLN A 741 -44.52 12.45 2.82
C GLN A 741 -45.88 11.77 2.56
N LYS A 742 -45.94 10.80 1.65
CA LYS A 742 -47.16 10.04 1.35
C LYS A 742 -47.34 8.79 2.21
N ASN A 743 -46.37 8.45 3.06
CA ASN A 743 -46.31 7.20 3.82
C ASN A 743 -46.57 5.96 2.94
N LYS A 744 -46.06 5.95 1.70
CA LYS A 744 -46.21 4.88 0.71
C LYS A 744 -44.84 4.50 0.16
N PHE A 745 -44.21 3.53 0.80
CA PHE A 745 -42.87 3.05 0.43
C PHE A 745 -42.93 2.11 -0.77
N THR A 746 -42.30 2.50 -1.88
CA THR A 746 -41.98 1.63 -3.02
C THR A 746 -40.54 1.13 -2.94
N SER A 747 -39.66 1.91 -2.31
CA SER A 747 -38.26 1.58 -2.11
C SER A 747 -38.09 0.59 -0.96
N ARG A 748 -37.70 -0.65 -1.29
CA ARG A 748 -37.30 -1.64 -0.29
C ARG A 748 -36.06 -1.19 0.49
N TYR A 749 -35.10 -0.58 -0.20
CA TYR A 749 -33.86 -0.09 0.42
C TYR A 749 -34.15 1.02 1.45
N LEU A 750 -34.98 2.00 1.11
CA LEU A 750 -35.37 3.06 2.04
C LEU A 750 -36.06 2.47 3.26
N LYS A 751 -37.09 1.65 3.06
CA LYS A 751 -37.91 1.09 4.15
C LYS A 751 -37.05 0.33 5.15
N GLU A 752 -36.26 -0.64 4.68
CA GLU A 752 -35.42 -1.49 5.56
C GLU A 752 -34.41 -0.66 6.36
N ASN A 753 -33.73 0.31 5.72
CA ASN A 753 -32.66 1.05 6.40
C ASN A 753 -33.19 2.23 7.25
N LEU A 754 -34.35 2.80 6.92
CA LEU A 754 -35.00 3.84 7.72
C LEU A 754 -35.51 3.28 9.04
N ASP A 755 -36.08 2.07 9.03
CA ASP A 755 -36.51 1.37 10.24
C ASP A 755 -35.32 1.10 11.17
N GLU A 756 -34.19 0.62 10.64
CA GLU A 756 -32.95 0.44 11.41
C GLU A 756 -32.37 1.76 11.94
N TRP A 757 -32.45 2.83 11.16
CA TRP A 757 -32.01 4.16 11.59
C TRP A 757 -32.86 4.69 12.74
N ASN A 758 -34.18 4.53 12.67
CA ASN A 758 -35.11 4.91 13.74
C ASN A 758 -34.83 4.15 15.05
N LYS A 759 -34.55 2.84 14.98
CA LYS A 759 -34.16 2.04 16.16
C LYS A 759 -32.93 2.58 16.88
N ILE A 760 -31.95 3.09 16.13
CA ILE A 760 -30.71 3.64 16.70
C ILE A 760 -30.93 5.07 17.20
N ARG A 761 -31.74 5.87 16.50
CA ARG A 761 -32.10 7.23 16.90
C ARG A 761 -32.82 7.25 18.25
N ILE A 762 -33.83 6.40 18.44
CA ILE A 762 -34.62 6.33 19.70
C ILE A 762 -33.71 6.03 20.90
N LYS A 763 -32.61 5.28 20.70
CA LYS A 763 -31.62 5.00 21.75
C LYS A 763 -30.69 6.17 22.08
N LYS A 764 -30.61 7.21 21.22
CA LYS A 764 -29.68 8.33 21.35
C LYS A 764 -30.31 9.67 21.73
N ALA A 765 -31.61 9.90 21.50
CA ALA A 765 -32.21 11.23 21.58
C ALA A 765 -33.55 11.30 22.35
N ILE A 766 -33.68 12.38 23.11
CA ILE A 766 -34.84 12.90 23.85
C ILE A 766 -35.54 13.95 22.94
N PHE A 767 -36.88 13.86 22.80
CA PHE A 767 -37.87 14.79 22.20
C PHE A 767 -37.72 15.33 20.75
N ASN A 768 -38.65 14.90 19.87
CA ASN A 768 -39.40 15.61 18.79
C ASN A 768 -39.58 14.77 17.51
N ASN A 769 -40.83 14.70 17.01
CA ASN A 769 -41.29 13.86 15.89
C ASN A 769 -40.69 14.18 14.50
N ASN A 770 -39.89 15.25 14.35
CA ASN A 770 -39.29 15.60 13.06
C ASN A 770 -38.09 14.70 12.74
N LEU A 771 -37.92 14.28 11.49
CA LEU A 771 -36.73 13.54 11.03
C LEU A 771 -35.49 14.46 11.10
N THR A 772 -34.71 14.35 12.16
CA THR A 772 -33.46 15.13 12.35
C THR A 772 -32.22 14.27 12.20
N SER A 773 -31.22 14.76 11.49
CA SER A 773 -29.95 14.06 11.25
C SER A 773 -29.14 13.91 12.54
N ILE A 774 -28.45 12.77 12.68
CA ILE A 774 -27.58 12.51 13.82
C ILE A 774 -26.23 13.22 13.58
N LYS A 775 -25.88 14.09 14.52
CA LYS A 775 -24.65 14.90 14.53
C LYS A 775 -23.77 14.51 15.74
N ASN A 776 -22.47 14.78 15.64
CA ASN A 776 -21.52 14.62 16.73
C ASN A 776 -21.55 15.85 17.66
N GLU A 777 -20.73 15.84 18.71
CA GLU A 777 -20.65 16.92 19.71
C GLU A 777 -20.32 18.30 19.09
N ASN A 778 -19.65 18.32 17.95
CA ASN A 778 -19.31 19.54 17.20
C ASN A 778 -20.41 19.99 16.23
N GLY A 779 -21.60 19.37 16.26
CA GLY A 779 -22.68 19.66 15.32
C GLY A 779 -22.46 19.17 13.88
N GLN A 780 -21.42 18.36 13.64
CA GLN A 780 -21.12 17.81 12.31
C GLN A 780 -21.79 16.44 12.11
N PRO A 781 -22.18 16.06 10.89
CA PRO A 781 -22.72 14.72 10.63
C PRO A 781 -21.67 13.66 10.98
N LEU A 782 -22.11 12.56 11.61
CA LEU A 782 -21.20 11.47 11.99
C LEU A 782 -20.47 10.92 10.75
N SER A 783 -19.16 10.81 10.85
CA SER A 783 -18.33 10.05 9.94
C SER A 783 -18.69 8.56 9.98
N LEU A 784 -18.36 7.82 8.91
CA LEU A 784 -18.58 6.38 8.88
C LEU A 784 -17.86 5.64 10.03
N ALA A 785 -16.70 6.14 10.46
CA ALA A 785 -15.96 5.57 11.58
C ALA A 785 -16.72 5.75 12.90
N GLU A 786 -17.30 6.93 13.13
CA GLU A 786 -18.13 7.23 14.32
C GLU A 786 -19.44 6.43 14.33
N TRP A 787 -20.05 6.21 13.16
CA TRP A 787 -21.20 5.29 13.03
C TRP A 787 -20.83 3.88 13.44
N TYR A 788 -19.71 3.36 12.93
CA TYR A 788 -19.25 2.01 13.26
C TYR A 788 -18.94 1.87 14.76
N THR A 789 -18.25 2.83 15.37
CA THR A 789 -17.97 2.80 16.82
C THR A 789 -19.24 2.94 17.64
N THR A 790 -20.15 3.85 17.26
CA THR A 790 -21.45 4.02 17.94
C THR A 790 -22.22 2.71 18.02
N ILE A 791 -22.36 2.00 16.89
CA ILE A 791 -23.10 0.73 16.83
C ILE A 791 -22.35 -0.38 17.57
N GLN A 792 -21.01 -0.37 17.51
CA GLN A 792 -20.18 -1.31 18.23
C GLN A 792 -20.31 -1.13 19.75
N ASP A 793 -20.34 0.10 20.25
CA ASP A 793 -20.45 0.41 21.68
C ASP A 793 -21.86 0.14 22.24
N GLN A 794 -22.91 0.22 21.41
CA GLN A 794 -24.28 -0.18 21.78
C GLN A 794 -24.45 -1.70 21.96
N ASN A 795 -23.55 -2.52 21.41
CA ASN A 795 -23.54 -3.96 21.66
C ASN A 795 -22.60 -4.23 22.86
N PRO A 796 -23.12 -4.76 23.99
CA PRO A 796 -22.38 -4.81 25.25
C PRO A 796 -20.99 -5.42 25.05
N THR A 797 -19.97 -4.70 25.51
CA THR A 797 -18.60 -5.18 25.64
C THR A 797 -18.62 -6.59 26.21
N ILE A 798 -18.00 -7.58 25.55
CA ILE A 798 -17.68 -8.84 26.23
C ILE A 798 -17.03 -8.43 27.56
N PRO A 799 -17.61 -8.80 28.73
CA PRO A 799 -17.04 -8.44 30.01
C PRO A 799 -15.56 -8.80 30.00
N LYS A 800 -14.72 -7.97 30.61
CA LYS A 800 -13.36 -8.39 30.96
C LYS A 800 -13.49 -9.77 31.61
N THR A 801 -12.71 -10.75 31.17
CA THR A 801 -12.67 -12.03 31.90
C THR A 801 -12.32 -11.74 33.36
N GLU A 802 -12.76 -12.54 34.32
CA GLU A 802 -12.36 -12.35 35.73
C GLU A 802 -10.85 -12.13 35.88
N ILE A 803 -10.05 -12.83 35.04
CA ILE A 803 -8.60 -12.66 34.90
C ILE A 803 -8.22 -11.23 34.46
N GLN A 804 -8.87 -10.64 33.46
CA GLN A 804 -8.59 -9.26 33.03
C GLN A 804 -9.03 -8.21 34.04
N SER A 805 -10.12 -8.48 34.76
CA SER A 805 -10.58 -7.64 35.88
C SER A 805 -9.62 -7.73 37.06
N SER A 806 -9.00 -8.90 37.29
CA SER A 806 -8.02 -9.13 38.37
C SER A 806 -6.59 -8.71 38.02
N LEU A 807 -6.25 -8.60 36.73
CA LEU A 807 -4.95 -8.12 36.21
C LEU A 807 -4.73 -6.61 36.37
N ASN A 808 -5.15 -6.02 37.49
CA ASN A 808 -4.59 -4.75 37.98
C ASN A 808 -3.17 -5.00 38.52
N LEU A 809 -2.25 -5.38 37.62
CA LEU A 809 -0.85 -5.58 37.94
C LEU A 809 -0.20 -4.22 38.21
N ARG A 810 0.05 -3.91 39.48
CA ARG A 810 1.02 -2.88 39.92
C ARG A 810 0.81 -1.49 39.29
N GLY A 811 -0.40 -0.94 39.33
CA GLY A 811 -0.67 0.42 38.83
C GLY A 811 -0.57 0.59 37.31
N TYR A 812 -0.31 -0.49 36.56
CA TYR A 812 -0.43 -0.49 35.11
C TYR A 812 -1.81 -0.98 34.70
N SER A 813 -2.53 -0.15 33.94
CA SER A 813 -3.72 -0.63 33.23
C SER A 813 -3.33 -1.73 32.25
N TYR A 814 -4.25 -2.66 31.98
CA TYR A 814 -4.11 -3.68 30.92
C TYR A 814 -3.59 -3.07 29.59
N ASN A 815 -3.98 -1.84 29.28
CA ASN A 815 -3.55 -1.10 28.09
C ASN A 815 -2.07 -0.76 28.10
N GLN A 816 -1.52 -0.35 29.24
CA GLN A 816 -0.09 -0.08 29.37
C GLN A 816 0.72 -1.38 29.26
N LEU A 817 0.26 -2.48 29.88
CA LEU A 817 0.88 -3.80 29.74
C LEU A 817 0.88 -4.26 28.27
N PHE A 818 -0.26 -4.15 27.58
CA PHE A 818 -0.43 -4.54 26.19
C PHE A 818 0.44 -3.70 25.25
N ASN A 819 0.45 -2.37 25.42
CA ASN A 819 1.31 -1.47 24.66
C ASN A 819 2.80 -1.74 24.92
N ASN A 820 3.18 -2.12 26.13
CA ASN A 820 4.55 -2.49 26.45
C ASN A 820 4.94 -3.82 25.80
N ILE A 821 4.07 -4.83 25.80
CA ILE A 821 4.31 -6.11 25.12
C ILE A 821 4.45 -5.91 23.61
N LEU A 822 3.62 -5.06 23.00
CA LEU A 822 3.76 -4.67 21.58
C LEU A 822 5.11 -4.00 21.28
N LYS A 823 5.74 -3.34 22.26
CA LYS A 823 7.08 -2.75 22.12
C LYS A 823 8.21 -3.77 22.31
N ILE A 824 7.96 -4.95 22.88
CA ILE A 824 8.99 -5.99 23.07
C ILE A 824 9.30 -6.62 21.72
N LYS A 825 10.45 -6.28 21.14
CA LYS A 825 10.96 -6.89 19.91
C LYS A 825 11.56 -8.27 20.21
N ASP A 826 11.02 -9.34 19.63
CA ASP A 826 11.74 -10.61 19.53
C ASP A 826 12.89 -10.44 18.52
N PRO A 827 14.15 -10.73 18.89
CA PRO A 827 15.32 -10.54 18.03
C PRO A 827 15.32 -11.41 16.76
N LYS A 828 14.39 -12.37 16.61
CA LYS A 828 14.19 -13.16 15.40
C LYS A 828 12.83 -12.89 14.73
N THR A 829 12.24 -11.71 14.98
CA THR A 829 10.99 -11.23 14.37
C THR A 829 9.80 -12.19 14.55
N ARG A 830 9.76 -12.91 15.68
CA ARG A 830 8.69 -13.87 16.01
C ARG A 830 7.67 -13.25 16.94
N ASP A 831 6.42 -13.66 16.78
CA ASP A 831 5.27 -13.06 17.47
C ASP A 831 5.41 -13.17 19.00
N THR A 832 5.77 -12.05 19.63
CA THR A 832 5.98 -11.94 21.08
C THR A 832 4.64 -11.94 21.82
N MET A 833 3.58 -11.46 21.15
CA MET A 833 2.20 -11.48 21.63
C MET A 833 1.66 -12.93 21.66
N PHE A 834 1.97 -13.75 20.64
CA PHE A 834 1.71 -15.19 20.64
C PHE A 834 2.36 -15.88 21.85
N ARG A 835 3.62 -15.54 22.18
CA ARG A 835 4.29 -16.11 23.36
C ARG A 835 3.64 -15.67 24.68
N PHE A 836 3.22 -14.41 24.79
CA PHE A 836 2.52 -13.91 25.97
C PHE A 836 1.21 -14.67 26.18
N HIS A 837 0.35 -14.75 25.16
CA HIS A 837 -0.92 -15.47 25.26
C HIS A 837 -0.75 -16.98 25.43
N ALA A 838 0.22 -17.62 24.76
CA ALA A 838 0.41 -19.07 24.81
C ALA A 838 1.16 -19.57 26.06
N ARG A 839 1.97 -18.73 26.73
CA ARG A 839 2.81 -19.15 27.87
C ARG A 839 2.42 -18.56 29.22
N CYS A 840 1.82 -17.37 29.26
CA CYS A 840 1.54 -16.69 30.54
C CYS A 840 0.16 -17.02 31.11
N LEU A 841 -0.65 -17.86 30.46
CA LEU A 841 -2.05 -18.08 30.85
C LEU A 841 -2.44 -19.52 31.27
N PRO A 842 -1.52 -20.46 31.59
CA PRO A 842 -1.95 -21.56 32.46
C PRO A 842 -0.86 -22.12 33.40
N ILE A 843 -0.79 -21.71 34.69
CA ILE A 843 -0.12 -22.49 35.77
C ILE A 843 -0.82 -22.22 37.12
N ASN A 844 -1.82 -23.06 37.47
CA ASN A 844 -2.76 -22.86 38.60
C ASN A 844 -2.27 -23.31 40.00
N TYR A 845 -1.15 -24.03 40.18
CA TYR A 845 -0.92 -24.75 41.45
C TYR A 845 -0.40 -23.93 42.64
N LEU A 846 0.00 -22.67 42.43
CA LEU A 846 0.44 -21.75 43.50
C LEU A 846 -0.60 -20.65 43.81
N HIS A 847 -1.68 -20.60 43.03
CA HIS A 847 -2.79 -19.71 43.33
C HIS A 847 -3.44 -20.15 44.66
N ASN A 848 -3.85 -19.18 45.47
CA ASN A 848 -4.45 -19.32 46.80
C ASN A 848 -3.53 -19.88 47.91
N LYS A 849 -2.20 -19.74 47.78
CA LYS A 849 -1.23 -20.04 48.85
C LYS A 849 -0.53 -18.77 49.34
N GLN A 850 -0.20 -18.72 50.64
CA GLN A 850 0.67 -17.67 51.18
C GLN A 850 2.13 -17.94 50.79
N CYS A 851 2.90 -16.86 50.62
CA CYS A 851 4.32 -16.92 50.32
C CYS A 851 5.08 -17.62 51.45
N PRO A 852 5.82 -18.71 51.18
CA PRO A 852 6.56 -19.41 52.22
C PRO A 852 7.68 -18.56 52.86
N LEU A 853 8.08 -17.44 52.23
CA LEU A 853 9.22 -16.63 52.67
C LEU A 853 8.82 -15.36 53.44
N CYS A 854 7.74 -14.69 53.03
CA CYS A 854 7.27 -13.47 53.69
C CYS A 854 5.84 -13.59 54.24
N LYS A 855 5.20 -14.76 54.12
CA LYS A 855 3.82 -15.05 54.55
C LYS A 855 2.72 -14.18 53.89
N GLU A 856 3.07 -13.30 52.94
CA GLU A 856 2.11 -12.50 52.17
C GLU A 856 1.32 -13.34 51.15
N ASP A 857 0.07 -12.98 50.88
CA ASP A 857 -0.80 -13.69 49.92
C ASP A 857 -0.22 -13.69 48.49
N MET A 858 -0.13 -14.88 47.87
CA MET A 858 0.30 -15.05 46.49
C MET A 858 -0.85 -15.33 45.52
N SER A 859 -2.12 -15.31 45.96
CA SER A 859 -3.31 -15.65 45.16
C SER A 859 -3.36 -14.96 43.80
N LYS A 860 -2.91 -13.70 43.73
CA LYS A 860 -2.97 -12.85 42.53
C LYS A 860 -1.83 -13.09 41.55
N ASP A 861 -0.61 -13.36 42.03
CA ASP A 861 0.60 -13.46 41.19
C ASP A 861 1.75 -14.16 41.93
N PRO A 862 1.75 -15.50 42.02
CA PRO A 862 2.75 -16.24 42.79
C PRO A 862 4.16 -16.12 42.21
N TYR A 863 4.29 -16.03 40.89
CA TYR A 863 5.57 -15.88 40.21
C TYR A 863 6.12 -14.45 40.32
N GLY A 864 5.28 -13.44 40.09
CA GLY A 864 5.64 -12.04 40.30
C GLY A 864 6.04 -11.78 41.74
N HIS A 865 5.29 -12.34 42.68
CA HIS A 865 5.61 -12.32 44.11
C HIS A 865 6.99 -12.92 44.39
N LEU A 866 7.21 -14.23 44.20
CA LEU A 866 8.46 -14.88 44.60
C LEU A 866 9.72 -14.31 43.91
N PHE A 867 9.66 -13.97 42.61
CA PHE A 867 10.84 -13.54 41.84
C PHE A 867 11.09 -12.04 41.83
N PHE A 868 10.05 -11.21 42.04
CA PHE A 868 10.16 -9.77 41.77
C PHE A 868 9.60 -8.87 42.88
N SER A 869 8.72 -9.36 43.75
CA SER A 869 8.08 -8.50 44.78
C SER A 869 8.15 -9.01 46.22
N CYS A 870 8.51 -10.27 46.47
CA CYS A 870 8.73 -10.76 47.82
C CYS A 870 9.84 -9.91 48.44
N LYS A 871 9.51 -9.20 49.53
CA LYS A 871 10.42 -8.27 50.20
C LYS A 871 11.77 -8.94 50.51
N LYS A 872 11.74 -10.23 50.87
CA LYS A 872 12.94 -11.03 51.17
C LYS A 872 13.78 -11.37 49.93
N THR A 873 13.19 -11.57 48.73
CA THR A 873 13.96 -11.94 47.52
C THR A 873 14.45 -10.73 46.72
N LYS A 874 13.78 -9.57 46.82
CA LYS A 874 14.12 -8.33 46.10
C LYS A 874 15.56 -7.84 46.37
N GLN A 875 16.11 -8.13 47.55
CA GLN A 875 17.46 -7.71 47.93
C GLN A 875 18.57 -8.46 47.17
N PHE A 876 18.30 -9.67 46.64
CA PHE A 876 19.35 -10.55 46.08
C PHE A 876 19.39 -10.60 44.54
N ILE A 877 18.26 -10.39 43.84
CA ILE A 877 18.17 -10.65 42.40
C ILE A 877 18.52 -9.39 41.59
N LYS A 878 19.76 -9.30 41.10
CA LYS A 878 20.11 -8.34 40.03
C LYS A 878 19.29 -8.69 38.76
N ILE A 879 18.39 -7.79 38.33
CA ILE A 879 17.46 -7.92 37.19
C ILE A 879 18.06 -8.54 35.91
N ASN A 880 19.33 -8.25 35.62
CA ASN A 880 20.00 -8.77 34.43
C ASN A 880 20.27 -10.30 34.48
N LYS A 881 20.54 -10.86 35.67
CA LYS A 881 20.70 -12.32 35.83
C LYS A 881 19.38 -13.07 35.64
N LEU A 882 18.26 -12.47 36.05
CA LEU A 882 16.92 -13.05 35.89
C LEU A 882 16.44 -13.04 34.42
N LYS A 883 16.70 -11.95 33.66
CA LYS A 883 16.51 -11.94 32.20
C LYS A 883 17.26 -13.09 31.52
N ASN A 884 18.52 -13.32 31.93
CA ASN A 884 19.31 -14.44 31.44
C ASN A 884 18.72 -15.80 31.86
N PHE A 885 18.21 -15.94 33.08
CA PHE A 885 17.53 -17.17 33.52
C PHE A 885 16.28 -17.49 32.69
N ILE A 886 15.42 -16.50 32.42
CA ILE A 886 14.25 -16.66 31.53
C ILE A 886 14.71 -17.03 30.11
N TYR A 887 15.79 -16.41 29.62
CA TYR A 887 16.38 -16.73 28.32
C TYR A 887 16.94 -18.17 28.25
N ILE A 888 17.56 -18.64 29.32
CA ILE A 888 18.12 -20.01 29.42
C ILE A 888 17.00 -21.05 29.53
N THR A 889 16.02 -20.85 30.41
CA THR A 889 14.90 -21.79 30.65
C THR A 889 13.93 -21.85 29.47
N THR A 890 13.78 -20.77 28.71
CA THR A 890 13.05 -20.79 27.42
C THR A 890 13.85 -21.43 26.28
N GLY A 891 15.03 -21.97 26.60
CA GLY A 891 15.78 -22.91 25.78
C GLY A 891 16.77 -22.25 24.82
N LYS A 892 17.71 -21.43 25.32
CA LYS A 892 18.96 -20.94 24.67
C LYS A 892 18.97 -20.96 23.13
N GLY A 893 17.91 -20.46 22.48
CA GLY A 893 17.76 -20.39 21.02
C GLY A 893 17.86 -21.68 20.17
N LYS A 894 18.08 -22.89 20.71
CA LYS A 894 18.49 -24.07 19.88
C LYS A 894 17.44 -25.16 19.59
N ASN A 895 16.42 -25.39 20.41
CA ASN A 895 15.62 -26.63 20.27
C ASN A 895 14.19 -26.46 19.69
N TRP A 896 14.06 -25.81 18.53
CA TRP A 896 12.92 -26.06 17.62
C TRP A 896 13.34 -26.66 16.27
N HIS A 897 14.64 -26.73 15.98
CA HIS A 897 15.11 -27.39 14.75
C HIS A 897 14.88 -28.90 14.79
N HIS A 898 14.96 -29.53 15.98
CA HIS A 898 14.68 -30.95 16.16
C HIS A 898 13.18 -31.31 16.10
N THR A 899 12.25 -30.42 16.50
CA THR A 899 10.82 -30.65 16.29
C THR A 899 10.42 -30.50 14.81
N ARG A 900 11.06 -29.56 14.09
CA ARG A 900 10.76 -29.31 12.68
C ARG A 900 11.21 -30.45 11.75
N ILE A 901 12.28 -31.18 12.08
CA ILE A 901 12.74 -32.32 11.27
C ILE A 901 11.88 -33.56 11.52
N ARG A 902 11.42 -33.82 12.75
CA ARG A 902 10.58 -35.01 13.03
C ARG A 902 9.13 -34.88 12.53
N GLN A 903 8.60 -33.66 12.42
CA GLN A 903 7.25 -33.44 11.90
C GLN A 903 7.12 -33.69 10.39
N ASN A 904 8.20 -33.56 9.62
CA ASN A 904 8.05 -33.50 8.17
C ASN A 904 8.01 -34.84 7.44
N ASN A 905 8.63 -35.92 7.95
CA ASN A 905 8.85 -37.08 7.07
C ASN A 905 8.13 -38.39 7.42
N ASN A 906 7.53 -38.62 8.60
CA ASN A 906 6.86 -39.93 8.85
C ASN A 906 5.58 -39.92 9.72
N PHE A 907 5.09 -38.77 10.19
CA PHE A 907 3.99 -38.75 11.18
C PHE A 907 2.55 -38.69 10.64
N ILE A 908 2.36 -38.29 9.38
CA ILE A 908 1.01 -38.00 8.85
C ILE A 908 0.25 -39.27 8.43
N ASN A 909 0.94 -40.38 8.14
CA ASN A 909 0.29 -41.54 7.50
C ASN A 909 -0.34 -42.58 8.44
N ARG A 910 -0.49 -42.33 9.76
CA ARG A 910 -1.03 -43.36 10.68
C ARG A 910 -2.16 -42.96 11.64
N ILE A 911 -2.80 -41.80 11.49
CA ILE A 911 -3.87 -41.40 12.45
C ILE A 911 -5.17 -41.00 11.71
N THR A 912 -6.04 -41.98 11.50
CA THR A 912 -7.48 -41.80 11.28
C THR A 912 -8.22 -42.13 12.59
N PRO A 913 -8.86 -41.16 13.27
CA PRO A 913 -9.50 -41.40 14.57
C PRO A 913 -10.83 -42.14 14.41
N LYS A 914 -10.99 -43.30 15.06
CA LYS A 914 -12.28 -43.95 15.27
C LYS A 914 -12.95 -43.36 16.52
N LEU A 915 -14.06 -42.65 16.32
CA LEU A 915 -14.97 -42.19 17.39
C LEU A 915 -15.69 -43.39 18.02
N SER A 916 -15.76 -43.47 19.36
CA SER A 916 -16.55 -44.51 20.03
C SER A 916 -18.03 -44.13 20.11
N PRO A 917 -18.99 -45.04 19.88
CA PRO A 917 -20.42 -44.70 19.69
C PRO A 917 -21.21 -44.19 20.91
N THR A 918 -20.63 -44.10 22.11
CA THR A 918 -21.40 -43.92 23.36
C THR A 918 -21.24 -42.59 24.08
N ALA A 919 -20.62 -41.56 23.48
CA ALA A 919 -20.43 -40.27 24.16
C ALA A 919 -21.73 -39.41 24.18
N LYS A 920 -22.33 -39.26 25.37
CA LYS A 920 -23.41 -38.28 25.67
C LYS A 920 -22.87 -37.10 26.47
N LYS A 921 -23.49 -35.93 26.29
CA LYS A 921 -23.12 -34.60 26.82
C LYS A 921 -23.85 -34.31 28.12
N ASP A 922 -23.20 -33.67 29.10
CA ASP A 922 -23.94 -33.15 30.26
C ASP A 922 -23.41 -31.87 30.92
N GLN A 923 -24.36 -31.22 31.61
CA GLN A 923 -24.36 -29.93 32.30
C GLN A 923 -24.20 -30.13 33.82
N GLU A 924 -23.72 -29.09 34.53
CA GLU A 924 -23.74 -28.92 36.00
C GLU A 924 -22.60 -29.51 36.90
N VAL A 925 -21.74 -28.57 37.36
CA VAL A 925 -21.35 -28.30 38.78
C VAL A 925 -20.46 -29.26 39.62
N ASN A 926 -19.43 -28.64 40.24
CA ASN A 926 -18.65 -28.88 41.49
C ASN A 926 -18.19 -30.28 41.95
N ALA A 927 -16.86 -30.50 42.00
CA ALA A 927 -16.04 -31.00 43.15
C ALA A 927 -14.64 -31.55 42.72
N ASP A 928 -13.83 -31.90 43.72
CA ASP A 928 -12.36 -31.98 43.83
C ASP A 928 -11.51 -32.63 42.71
N TYR A 929 -10.36 -32.00 42.43
CA TYR A 929 -9.66 -31.91 41.14
C TYR A 929 -8.75 -33.08 40.77
N ALA A 930 -8.43 -33.97 41.71
CA ALA A 930 -7.52 -35.09 41.44
C ALA A 930 -8.25 -36.26 40.75
N ASN A 931 -9.53 -36.45 41.05
CA ASN A 931 -10.29 -37.61 40.60
C ASN A 931 -11.43 -37.26 39.62
N HIS A 932 -11.68 -35.98 39.35
CA HIS A 932 -12.83 -35.61 38.53
C HIS A 932 -12.62 -35.91 37.03
N ARG A 933 -13.32 -36.94 36.58
CA ARG A 933 -13.45 -37.47 35.21
C ARG A 933 -13.79 -36.41 34.16
N PHE A 934 -14.27 -35.23 34.57
CA PHE A 934 -14.58 -34.09 33.68
C PHE A 934 -13.37 -33.46 32.99
N HIS A 935 -12.13 -33.75 33.41
CA HIS A 935 -10.93 -33.36 32.64
C HIS A 935 -10.80 -34.10 31.29
N LYS A 936 -11.56 -35.18 31.08
CA LYS A 936 -11.60 -35.91 29.81
C LYS A 936 -12.63 -35.37 28.82
N GLU A 937 -13.73 -34.74 29.26
CA GLU A 937 -14.82 -34.36 28.35
C GLU A 937 -14.83 -32.88 27.96
N TYR A 938 -14.29 -31.96 28.77
CA TYR A 938 -14.10 -30.56 28.33
C TYR A 938 -12.78 -30.33 27.58
N PHE A 939 -11.82 -31.23 27.80
CA PHE A 939 -10.56 -31.30 27.09
C PHE A 939 -10.40 -32.73 26.57
N GLU A 940 -11.08 -33.06 25.47
CA GLU A 940 -10.74 -34.26 24.67
C GLU A 940 -9.35 -34.06 24.00
N TRP A 941 -8.32 -33.85 24.82
CA TRP A 941 -6.95 -34.08 24.41
C TRP A 941 -6.80 -35.59 24.40
N ASN A 942 -6.90 -36.18 23.21
CA ASN A 942 -6.59 -37.61 23.05
C ASN A 942 -5.08 -37.80 23.25
N TYR A 943 -4.63 -37.84 24.52
CA TYR A 943 -3.24 -38.04 24.90
C TYR A 943 -2.66 -39.36 24.39
N LYS A 944 -3.49 -40.28 23.89
CA LYS A 944 -3.00 -41.48 23.18
C LYS A 944 -2.40 -41.16 21.81
N ALA A 945 -2.79 -40.05 21.17
CA ALA A 945 -2.32 -39.67 19.82
C ALA A 945 -1.26 -38.55 19.81
N ILE A 946 -1.15 -37.77 20.89
CA ILE A 946 0.00 -36.87 21.06
C ILE A 946 1.16 -37.74 21.52
N ASP A 947 2.03 -38.06 20.56
CA ASP A 947 3.27 -38.79 20.74
C ASP A 947 3.91 -38.40 22.08
N TYR A 948 3.99 -39.39 22.98
CA TYR A 948 4.25 -39.26 24.41
C TYR A 948 5.49 -38.38 24.72
N ASP A 949 6.39 -38.20 23.76
CA ASP A 949 7.61 -37.40 23.82
C ASP A 949 7.39 -35.88 23.94
N LEU A 950 6.38 -35.30 23.29
CA LEU A 950 6.15 -33.84 23.37
C LEU A 950 5.54 -33.47 24.72
N THR A 951 4.54 -34.25 25.14
CA THR A 951 3.89 -34.14 26.45
C THR A 951 4.89 -34.46 27.57
N ARG A 952 5.72 -35.50 27.43
CA ARG A 952 6.85 -35.74 28.35
C ARG A 952 7.80 -34.57 28.35
N SER A 953 8.19 -33.99 27.21
CA SER A 953 9.13 -32.87 27.17
C SER A 953 8.59 -31.61 27.86
N PHE A 954 7.30 -31.32 27.70
CA PHE A 954 6.63 -30.21 28.40
C PHE A 954 6.43 -30.51 29.89
N ALA A 955 5.91 -31.69 30.24
CA ALA A 955 5.77 -32.13 31.62
C ALA A 955 7.12 -32.19 32.34
N TYR A 956 8.18 -32.64 31.67
CA TYR A 956 9.55 -32.68 32.15
C TYR A 956 10.12 -31.28 32.35
N ARG A 957 9.93 -30.34 31.41
CA ARG A 957 10.36 -28.94 31.59
C ARG A 957 9.60 -28.25 32.71
N ASN A 958 8.31 -28.56 32.86
CA ASN A 958 7.50 -28.06 33.97
C ASN A 958 7.97 -28.67 35.29
N LEU A 959 8.27 -29.97 35.34
CA LEU A 959 8.82 -30.66 36.51
C LEU A 959 10.19 -30.10 36.91
N MET A 960 11.08 -29.87 35.94
CA MET A 960 12.36 -29.19 36.11
C MET A 960 12.19 -27.80 36.73
N ALA A 961 11.32 -26.98 36.13
CA ALA A 961 11.03 -25.65 36.63
C ALA A 961 10.47 -25.71 38.05
N LEU A 962 9.62 -26.68 38.36
CA LEU A 962 8.97 -26.88 39.66
C LEU A 962 9.96 -27.36 40.74
N ILE A 963 10.90 -28.26 40.41
CA ILE A 963 11.96 -28.69 41.33
C ILE A 963 12.94 -27.56 41.61
N LEU A 964 13.42 -26.87 40.57
CA LEU A 964 14.30 -25.70 40.74
C LEU A 964 13.63 -24.59 41.55
N HIS A 965 12.32 -24.40 41.34
CA HIS A 965 11.52 -23.45 42.11
C HIS A 965 11.42 -23.85 43.59
N ASN A 966 11.18 -25.11 43.90
CA ASN A 966 11.14 -25.61 45.27
C ASN A 966 12.50 -25.53 45.98
N ILE A 967 13.60 -25.83 45.26
CA ILE A 967 14.97 -25.65 45.76
C ILE A 967 15.23 -24.17 46.05
N TRP A 968 14.82 -23.26 45.16
CA TRP A 968 14.93 -21.83 45.38
C TRP A 968 14.17 -21.39 46.63
N ILE A 969 12.93 -21.86 46.82
CA ILE A 969 12.15 -21.59 48.04
C ILE A 969 12.89 -22.09 49.28
N TRP A 970 13.44 -23.31 49.27
CA TRP A 970 14.18 -23.86 50.41
C TRP A 970 15.46 -23.07 50.72
N ILE A 971 16.26 -22.73 49.70
CA ILE A 971 17.47 -21.89 49.87
C ILE A 971 17.09 -20.56 50.49
N CYS A 972 16.05 -19.90 49.97
CA CYS A 972 15.57 -18.67 50.56
C CYS A 972 15.07 -18.85 52.00
N ASN A 973 14.40 -19.97 52.33
CA ASN A 973 13.97 -20.21 53.70
C ASN A 973 15.17 -20.38 54.65
N GLN A 974 16.18 -21.17 54.27
CA GLN A 974 17.39 -21.34 55.08
C GLN A 974 18.14 -20.02 55.31
N ILE A 975 18.11 -19.11 54.33
CA ILE A 975 18.81 -17.82 54.43
C ILE A 975 18.02 -16.83 55.29
N TYR A 976 16.69 -16.86 55.25
CA TYR A 976 15.86 -15.76 55.75
C TYR A 976 14.90 -16.13 56.89
N SER A 977 14.76 -17.39 57.26
CA SER A 977 13.79 -17.87 58.25
C SER A 977 14.46 -18.81 59.24
N GLU A 978 14.40 -18.49 60.52
CA GLU A 978 14.82 -19.39 61.61
C GLU A 978 13.85 -20.57 61.77
N ASP A 979 12.57 -20.38 61.37
CA ASP A 979 11.57 -21.44 61.36
C ASP A 979 11.89 -22.49 60.27
N PRO A 980 12.01 -23.79 60.62
CA PRO A 980 12.08 -24.85 59.62
C PRO A 980 10.80 -24.90 58.79
N LEU A 981 10.93 -25.10 57.47
CA LEU A 981 9.79 -25.33 56.59
C LEU A 981 8.96 -26.51 57.10
N THR A 982 7.72 -26.25 57.53
CA THR A 982 6.78 -27.29 58.01
C THR A 982 6.36 -28.27 56.92
N ASN A 983 6.48 -27.87 55.66
CA ASN A 983 6.12 -28.70 54.52
C ASN A 983 7.22 -29.73 54.25
N GLU A 984 7.00 -31.00 54.62
CA GLU A 984 7.92 -32.11 54.34
C GLU A 984 8.35 -32.18 52.86
N SER A 985 7.49 -31.75 51.92
CA SER A 985 7.80 -31.75 50.48
C SER A 985 8.88 -30.72 50.07
N LEU A 986 9.17 -29.76 50.94
CA LEU A 986 10.22 -28.75 50.81
C LEU A 986 11.39 -29.00 51.78
N SER A 987 11.36 -30.06 52.59
CA SER A 987 12.51 -30.44 53.42
C SER A 987 13.74 -30.71 52.56
N TYR A 988 14.94 -30.48 53.11
CA TYR A 988 16.19 -30.75 52.39
C TYR A 988 16.23 -32.19 51.86
N SER A 989 15.84 -33.17 52.68
CA SER A 989 15.82 -34.59 52.29
C SER A 989 14.85 -34.85 51.13
N SER A 990 13.66 -34.23 51.12
CA SER A 990 12.67 -34.36 50.04
C SER A 990 13.12 -33.71 48.74
N LEU A 991 13.72 -32.51 48.83
CA LEU A 991 14.25 -31.79 47.67
C LEU A 991 15.48 -32.48 47.10
N LEU A 992 16.36 -33.00 47.94
CA LEU A 992 17.48 -33.82 47.53
C LEU A 992 16.98 -35.09 46.83
N LYS A 993 15.98 -35.79 47.37
CA LYS A 993 15.32 -36.93 46.70
C LYS A 993 14.73 -36.54 45.34
N LYS A 994 14.05 -35.39 45.22
CA LYS A 994 13.49 -34.89 43.95
C LYS A 994 14.59 -34.52 42.94
N TRP A 995 15.66 -33.88 43.39
CA TRP A 995 16.83 -33.51 42.58
C TRP A 995 17.57 -34.75 42.08
N HIS A 996 17.79 -35.73 42.96
CA HIS A 996 18.35 -37.03 42.61
C HIS A 996 17.45 -37.73 41.59
N LYS A 997 16.12 -37.79 41.81
CA LYS A 997 15.18 -38.40 40.85
C LYS A 997 15.24 -37.74 39.48
N LEU A 998 15.37 -36.42 39.44
CA LEU A 998 15.47 -35.62 38.23
C LEU A 998 16.80 -35.85 37.49
N ALA A 999 17.91 -35.89 38.22
CA ALA A 999 19.22 -36.26 37.70
C ALA A 999 19.22 -37.69 37.16
N THR A 1000 18.56 -38.62 37.85
CA THR A 1000 18.32 -40.00 37.40
C THR A 1000 17.48 -40.05 36.13
N LEU A 1001 16.41 -39.25 36.00
CA LEU A 1001 15.62 -39.16 34.77
C LEU A 1001 16.45 -38.63 33.58
N GLU A 1002 17.33 -37.65 33.82
CA GLU A 1002 18.25 -37.13 32.80
C GLU A 1002 19.35 -38.12 32.44
N TYR A 1003 19.90 -38.82 33.43
CA TYR A 1003 20.83 -39.92 33.22
C TYR A 1003 20.18 -41.02 32.35
N ILE A 1004 18.98 -41.48 32.71
CA ILE A 1004 18.21 -42.48 31.95
C ILE A 1004 17.92 -41.98 30.53
N LYS A 1005 17.52 -40.72 30.36
CA LYS A 1005 17.23 -40.13 29.04
C LYS A 1005 18.49 -40.08 28.16
N LYS A 1006 19.61 -39.60 28.70
CA LYS A 1006 20.89 -39.56 27.97
C LYS A 1006 21.44 -40.97 27.69
N ALA A 1007 21.25 -41.91 28.61
CA ALA A 1007 21.59 -43.31 28.40
C ALA A 1007 20.75 -43.95 27.28
N LYS A 1008 19.45 -43.61 27.21
CA LYS A 1008 18.56 -44.02 26.09
C LYS A 1008 19.04 -43.46 24.74
N ASP A 1009 19.49 -42.21 24.70
CA ASP A 1009 20.05 -41.61 23.50
C ASP A 1009 21.37 -42.28 23.08
N LEU A 1010 22.23 -42.69 24.02
CA LEU A 1010 23.43 -43.51 23.75
C LEU A 1010 23.09 -44.86 23.11
N LYS A 1011 22.04 -45.56 23.59
CA LYS A 1011 21.58 -46.83 23.01
C LYS A 1011 20.97 -46.65 21.61
N ASN A 1012 20.25 -45.56 21.37
CA ASN A 1012 19.75 -45.25 20.02
C ASN A 1012 20.88 -44.91 19.04
N LEU A 1013 22.02 -44.41 19.53
CA LEU A 1013 23.24 -44.24 18.75
C LEU A 1013 23.93 -45.60 18.51
N SER A 1014 24.00 -46.49 19.50
CA SER A 1014 24.54 -47.85 19.33
C SER A 1014 23.72 -48.73 18.37
N ALA A 1015 22.39 -48.54 18.33
CA ALA A 1015 21.51 -49.24 17.40
C ALA A 1015 21.64 -48.75 15.95
N LYS A 1016 22.15 -47.53 15.74
CA LYS A 1016 22.43 -46.98 14.41
C LYS A 1016 23.86 -47.28 13.94
N ASP A 1017 24.81 -47.32 14.86
CA ASP A 1017 26.21 -47.65 14.58
C ASP A 1017 26.49 -49.12 14.92
N HIS A 1018 26.10 -50.03 14.03
CA HIS A 1018 26.11 -51.49 14.22
C HIS A 1018 27.46 -52.14 14.63
N ASN A 1019 28.59 -51.42 14.61
CA ASN A 1019 29.92 -52.02 14.83
C ASN A 1019 30.67 -51.52 16.09
N ASN A 1020 30.47 -50.29 16.56
CA ASN A 1020 31.34 -49.71 17.60
C ASN A 1020 30.88 -49.97 19.04
N PHE A 1021 29.63 -50.40 19.25
CA PHE A 1021 29.06 -50.62 20.59
C PHE A 1021 28.67 -52.09 20.84
N LYS A 1022 29.12 -53.02 20.00
CA LYS A 1022 28.97 -54.47 20.24
C LYS A 1022 29.89 -54.98 21.35
N ASP A 1023 31.02 -54.31 21.60
CA ASP A 1023 31.92 -54.67 22.71
C ASP A 1023 31.28 -54.23 24.05
N PRO A 1024 30.91 -55.18 24.93
CA PRO A 1024 30.37 -54.85 26.25
C PRO A 1024 31.28 -53.93 27.05
N LYS A 1025 32.61 -53.98 26.85
CA LYS A 1025 33.58 -53.11 27.54
C LYS A 1025 33.43 -51.64 27.13
N ILE A 1026 33.20 -51.35 25.84
CA ILE A 1026 33.04 -49.98 25.33
C ILE A 1026 31.71 -49.37 25.80
N LEU A 1027 30.63 -50.16 25.74
CA LEU A 1027 29.33 -49.75 26.26
C LEU A 1027 29.46 -49.45 27.76
N LEU A 1028 30.03 -50.38 28.55
CA LEU A 1028 30.25 -50.22 29.99
C LEU A 1028 31.08 -48.97 30.33
N THR A 1029 32.18 -48.74 29.60
CA THR A 1029 33.02 -47.55 29.80
C THR A 1029 32.26 -46.26 29.51
N SER A 1030 31.38 -46.28 28.49
CA SER A 1030 30.55 -45.14 28.09
C SER A 1030 29.43 -44.87 29.09
N THR A 1031 28.77 -45.91 29.63
CA THR A 1031 27.79 -45.76 30.71
C THR A 1031 28.44 -45.28 32.00
N ILE A 1032 29.62 -45.78 32.37
CA ILE A 1032 30.40 -45.28 33.53
C ILE A 1032 30.75 -43.80 33.34
N LYS A 1033 31.27 -43.41 32.17
CA LYS A 1033 31.59 -42.01 31.86
C LYS A 1033 30.36 -41.12 31.88
N LEU A 1034 29.23 -41.56 31.30
CA LEU A 1034 27.98 -40.80 31.36
C LEU A 1034 27.48 -40.66 32.80
N ARG A 1035 27.58 -41.72 33.62
CA ARG A 1035 27.17 -41.71 35.02
C ARG A 1035 28.01 -40.69 35.80
N LYS A 1036 29.35 -40.76 35.70
CA LYS A 1036 30.27 -39.76 36.28
C LYS A 1036 29.98 -38.34 35.83
N THR A 1037 29.80 -38.13 34.52
CA THR A 1037 29.56 -36.78 33.98
C THR A 1037 28.21 -36.23 34.44
N THR A 1038 27.18 -37.08 34.52
CA THR A 1038 25.85 -36.67 34.97
C THR A 1038 25.85 -36.40 36.48
N ALA A 1039 26.49 -37.27 37.26
CA ALA A 1039 26.69 -37.09 38.71
C ALA A 1039 27.42 -35.76 39.00
N ASN A 1040 28.53 -35.49 38.30
CA ASN A 1040 29.28 -34.23 38.43
C ASN A 1040 28.45 -33.01 38.02
N TYR A 1041 27.74 -33.08 36.89
CA TYR A 1041 26.92 -31.98 36.40
C TYR A 1041 25.78 -31.61 37.35
N TYR A 1042 25.15 -32.62 37.97
CA TYR A 1042 24.06 -32.43 38.93
C TYR A 1042 24.55 -32.36 40.39
N CYS A 1043 25.87 -32.45 40.62
CA CYS A 1043 26.52 -32.44 41.93
C CYS A 1043 25.92 -33.46 42.93
N ILE A 1044 25.70 -34.70 42.49
CA ILE A 1044 25.20 -35.80 43.33
C ILE A 1044 26.24 -36.92 43.43
N PRO A 1045 26.27 -37.73 44.50
CA PRO A 1045 27.14 -38.91 44.58
C PRO A 1045 26.89 -39.86 43.41
N GLU A 1046 27.94 -40.40 42.78
CA GLU A 1046 27.77 -41.34 41.65
C GLU A 1046 26.91 -42.56 42.03
N SER A 1047 27.02 -43.01 43.30
CA SER A 1047 26.22 -44.08 43.89
C SER A 1047 24.70 -43.84 43.87
N SER A 1048 24.27 -42.58 43.79
CA SER A 1048 22.84 -42.23 43.77
C SER A 1048 22.16 -42.39 42.41
N LEU A 1049 22.95 -42.49 41.34
CA LEU A 1049 22.46 -42.89 40.02
C LEU A 1049 22.43 -44.42 39.94
N PRO A 1050 21.39 -45.04 39.35
CA PRO A 1050 21.33 -46.50 39.23
C PRO A 1050 22.57 -47.02 38.48
N ASN A 1051 23.16 -48.10 38.98
CA ASN A 1051 24.24 -48.78 38.28
C ASN A 1051 23.60 -49.59 37.14
N ILE A 1052 23.80 -49.18 35.89
CA ILE A 1052 23.32 -49.96 34.74
C ILE A 1052 24.36 -51.07 34.51
N ILE A 1053 24.27 -52.16 35.29
CA ILE A 1053 25.24 -53.27 35.24
C ILE A 1053 24.86 -54.29 34.17
N SER A 1054 23.56 -54.44 33.86
CA SER A 1054 23.07 -55.32 32.79
C SER A 1054 22.00 -54.66 31.91
N PHE A 1055 21.86 -55.17 30.69
CA PHE A 1055 20.86 -54.73 29.73
C PHE A 1055 19.42 -55.03 30.19
N ASP A 1056 19.23 -56.06 31.03
CA ASP A 1056 17.94 -56.47 31.56
C ASP A 1056 17.47 -55.62 32.75
N GLN A 1057 18.38 -55.12 33.60
CA GLN A 1057 18.01 -54.12 34.63
C GLN A 1057 17.53 -52.78 34.04
N PHE A 1058 17.83 -52.53 32.76
CA PHE A 1058 17.42 -51.32 32.03
C PHE A 1058 16.01 -51.45 31.39
N ILE A 1059 15.54 -52.67 31.11
CA ILE A 1059 14.16 -52.95 30.67
C ILE A 1059 13.23 -52.77 31.87
#